data_AF-A0A1E1WQI9-F1
#
_entry.id   AF-A0A1E1WQI9-F1
#
_cell.length_a   1.000
_cell.length_b   1.000
_cell.length_c   1.000
_cell.angle_alpha   90.00
_cell.angle_beta   90.00
_cell.angle_gamma   90.00
#
_symmetry.space_group_name_H-M   'P 1'
#
loop_
_entity.id
_entity.type
_entity.pdbx_description
1 polymer ?
#
loop_
_entity_poly.entity_id
_entity_poly.type
_entity_poly.pdbx_seq_one_letter_code
_entity_poly.pdbx_strand_id
1 'polypeptide(L)'
;NVCEDSTSILDKMKTITVFVLAVAIAGSSAFLIKVPTAPTEINKGPTGWVHLQKLILPLFENVCEDSTDPVIVRLAQNFTLVATSAAFVKPEVIENFKTLQTKGLLQKGEIFTNYDPNHINELKIIYEVLYYAKNFDTFLTAASWARQNVNCGLFVNAIYLALLNRRDTEKLSVPAPYELIPNYFIQKDVIIKASALLSGEEVILSDTVRDEGNSYVLDANYTADFVDNDDESKLAYFHEDIGLNTYYFLQKLRKSFWFNTTPTTDSRYGEYLYHMMKQLVARYGMERYANGLPEVESVINWDTFSVAPYDPLLIYSNGNEFGHRISPLDTTGFENLQFLETIENNIATVVTHMKDTGYNKTEILNHVMSILVTEERSFETVLRSYVGKDNLFTKSQPSVLDHYMTSLRDPIFWTLNQKIVDLVDNALKMFPTYTRNELYFPGVEILNVDVKKMMTNFDYFQFDVTDALKTASTNTAFQVKIGQPRLNHKPFVVKVNISSLVTQKGLVKIYLGPKIAPGDLALKKNLFMLLDNFECNLKIGTNVITRSSEEMANLSNDFTSLKTFRKNVEDAEFGLNSLPLEDIESLTGFPSRLILPKGTPEGLPLQIFVFVAPFIKTTISGLFASPNVEFNSAVMSPGYPLDLDITESQLFDLPNVIVKDVLITHKGDKVSNFGGTGGTKKWQTKSDYAANRKEPFDYSSKKGQYGKKEGNFDYSAKKGQYGKKNDYPSTKDDSKDTDIVTNTNDNGDINSDVIIKDLNEYAGENVIDDKTIRKVELEKDNDDVFTEKPVKQQEGSQLVDDDISDNYYAKLYSFLTTAKKTFSIRLHY
;
A
#
# COMPACT_ATOMS: atom_id res chain seq x y z
N ASN A 1 71.56 -17.10 -30.98
CA ASN A 1 70.75 -17.33 -29.75
C ASN A 1 70.22 -16.07 -29.08
N VAL A 2 70.29 -14.87 -29.69
CA VAL A 2 69.65 -13.64 -29.12
C VAL A 2 68.52 -13.09 -30.02
N CYS A 3 68.34 -13.62 -31.24
CA CYS A 3 67.28 -13.20 -32.16
C CYS A 3 66.03 -14.10 -32.17
N GLU A 4 66.07 -15.29 -31.56
CA GLU A 4 64.90 -16.19 -31.49
C GLU A 4 63.99 -15.91 -30.27
N ASP A 5 64.52 -15.30 -29.21
CA ASP A 5 63.74 -15.00 -27.99
C ASP A 5 62.85 -13.74 -28.13
N SER A 6 63.24 -12.78 -28.98
CA SER A 6 62.45 -11.56 -29.19
C SER A 6 61.12 -11.83 -29.90
N THR A 7 61.07 -12.84 -30.78
CA THR A 7 59.85 -13.26 -31.48
C THR A 7 58.88 -13.99 -30.56
N SER A 8 59.38 -14.79 -29.60
CA SER A 8 58.56 -15.48 -28.60
C SER A 8 57.87 -14.53 -27.63
N ILE A 9 58.59 -13.48 -27.20
CA ILE A 9 58.05 -12.46 -26.29
C ILE A 9 56.99 -11.60 -26.98
N LEU A 10 57.21 -11.25 -28.25
CA LEU A 10 56.25 -10.46 -29.03
C LEU A 10 54.94 -11.22 -29.28
N ASP A 11 55.00 -12.54 -29.55
CA ASP A 11 53.81 -13.37 -29.70
C ASP A 11 53.07 -13.59 -28.37
N LYS A 12 53.79 -13.75 -27.26
CA LYS A 12 53.17 -13.79 -25.93
C LYS A 12 52.48 -12.47 -25.57
N MET A 13 53.09 -11.33 -25.89
CA MET A 13 52.49 -10.01 -25.68
C MET A 13 51.27 -9.78 -26.57
N LYS A 14 51.29 -10.22 -27.84
CA LYS A 14 50.10 -10.17 -28.71
C LYS A 14 48.99 -11.06 -28.19
N THR A 15 49.31 -12.26 -27.70
CA THR A 15 48.32 -13.20 -27.15
C THR A 15 47.69 -12.63 -25.87
N ILE A 16 48.48 -12.02 -24.98
CA ILE A 16 47.98 -11.33 -23.78
C ILE A 16 47.13 -10.12 -24.17
N THR A 17 47.55 -9.34 -25.16
CA THR A 17 46.80 -8.16 -25.61
C THR A 17 45.46 -8.57 -26.23
N VAL A 18 45.44 -9.62 -27.05
CA VAL A 18 44.20 -10.19 -27.63
C VAL A 18 43.30 -10.78 -26.54
N PHE A 19 43.87 -11.43 -25.51
CA PHE A 19 43.11 -11.96 -24.38
C PHE A 19 42.51 -10.83 -23.52
N VAL A 20 43.27 -9.78 -23.23
CA VAL A 20 42.79 -8.59 -22.50
C VAL A 20 41.75 -7.83 -23.32
N LEU A 21 41.92 -7.72 -24.64
CA LEU A 21 40.93 -7.10 -25.53
C LEU A 21 39.65 -7.95 -25.61
N ALA A 22 39.77 -9.29 -25.66
CA ALA A 22 38.63 -10.19 -25.65
C ALA A 22 37.86 -10.14 -24.30
N VAL A 23 38.56 -10.04 -23.18
CA VAL A 23 37.95 -9.84 -21.85
C VAL A 23 37.31 -8.46 -21.71
N ALA A 24 37.93 -7.41 -22.28
CA ALA A 24 37.37 -6.06 -22.30
C ALA A 24 36.11 -5.97 -23.21
N ILE A 25 36.13 -6.63 -24.37
CA ILE A 25 34.99 -6.69 -25.29
C ILE A 25 33.85 -7.53 -24.67
N ALA A 26 34.15 -8.68 -24.06
CA ALA A 26 33.17 -9.49 -23.33
C ALA A 26 32.59 -8.76 -22.10
N GLY A 27 33.39 -7.92 -21.43
CA GLY A 27 32.95 -7.04 -20.34
C GLY A 27 32.01 -5.93 -20.83
N SER A 28 32.22 -5.40 -22.04
CA SER A 28 31.38 -4.33 -22.61
C SER A 28 30.05 -4.82 -23.20
N SER A 29 30.00 -6.01 -23.80
CA SER A 29 28.77 -6.61 -24.34
C SER A 29 27.81 -7.12 -23.25
N ALA A 30 28.32 -7.36 -22.03
CA ALA A 30 27.50 -7.74 -20.88
C ALA A 30 26.76 -6.56 -20.22
N PHE A 31 26.94 -5.34 -20.75
CA PHE A 31 26.26 -4.14 -20.26
C PHE A 31 25.12 -3.64 -21.15
N LEU A 32 24.66 -4.43 -22.13
CA LEU A 32 23.39 -4.18 -22.78
C LEU A 32 22.28 -4.24 -21.72
N ILE A 33 21.67 -3.08 -21.45
CA ILE A 33 20.33 -3.04 -20.85
C ILE A 33 19.49 -3.86 -21.81
N LYS A 34 19.04 -5.05 -21.40
CA LYS A 34 17.96 -5.74 -22.09
C LYS A 34 16.74 -4.85 -21.88
N VAL A 35 16.58 -3.86 -22.75
CA VAL A 35 15.26 -3.28 -22.97
C VAL A 35 14.43 -4.44 -23.47
N PRO A 36 13.28 -4.75 -22.86
CA PRO A 36 12.39 -5.77 -23.38
C PRO A 36 11.99 -5.35 -24.80
N THR A 37 12.64 -5.95 -25.81
CA THR A 37 12.28 -5.78 -27.22
C THR A 37 11.23 -6.81 -27.65
N ALA A 38 10.91 -7.76 -26.77
CA ALA A 38 9.77 -8.63 -26.95
C ALA A 38 8.50 -7.85 -26.57
N PRO A 39 7.48 -7.79 -27.43
CA PRO A 39 6.17 -7.33 -27.01
C PRO A 39 5.74 -8.17 -25.79
N THR A 40 5.20 -7.51 -24.77
CA THR A 40 4.66 -8.16 -23.57
C THR A 40 3.75 -9.30 -24.03
N GLU A 41 4.09 -10.54 -23.70
CA GLU A 41 3.23 -11.67 -24.03
C GLU A 41 1.91 -11.48 -23.27
N ILE A 42 0.86 -11.27 -24.05
CA ILE A 42 -0.49 -11.10 -23.58
C ILE A 42 -0.94 -12.43 -22.97
N ASN A 43 -0.93 -12.53 -21.64
CA ASN A 43 -1.56 -13.63 -20.94
C ASN A 43 -3.07 -13.52 -21.17
N LYS A 44 -3.65 -14.47 -21.91
CA LYS A 44 -5.11 -14.58 -22.05
C LYS A 44 -5.68 -15.01 -20.68
N GLY A 45 -6.44 -14.11 -20.07
CA GLY A 45 -7.19 -14.33 -18.83
C GLY A 45 -7.95 -15.66 -18.80
N PRO A 46 -8.24 -16.23 -17.61
CA PRO A 46 -9.23 -17.28 -17.47
C PRO A 46 -10.54 -16.91 -18.17
N THR A 47 -11.26 -17.87 -18.73
CA THR A 47 -12.55 -17.65 -19.39
C THR A 47 -13.52 -16.93 -18.43
N GLY A 48 -14.04 -15.75 -18.82
CA GLY A 48 -14.93 -14.93 -17.98
C GLY A 48 -14.25 -13.88 -17.09
N TRP A 49 -12.92 -13.85 -17.04
CA TRP A 49 -12.13 -12.89 -16.25
C TRP A 49 -12.49 -11.42 -16.51
N VAL A 50 -12.48 -11.02 -17.79
CA VAL A 50 -12.81 -9.67 -18.25
C VAL A 50 -14.23 -9.27 -17.83
N HIS A 51 -15.15 -10.23 -17.82
CA HIS A 51 -16.52 -10.01 -17.40
C HIS A 51 -16.62 -9.71 -15.89
N LEU A 52 -15.95 -10.50 -15.04
CA LEU A 52 -15.88 -10.23 -13.60
C LEU A 52 -15.28 -8.85 -13.33
N GLN A 53 -14.21 -8.51 -14.05
CA GLN A 53 -13.56 -7.21 -13.94
C GLN A 53 -14.52 -6.07 -14.30
N LYS A 54 -15.28 -6.21 -15.39
CA LYS A 54 -16.30 -5.23 -15.80
C LYS A 54 -17.38 -5.04 -14.74
N LEU A 55 -17.84 -6.14 -14.12
CA LEU A 55 -18.91 -6.10 -13.13
C LEU A 55 -18.54 -5.33 -11.85
N ILE A 56 -17.26 -5.30 -11.47
CA ILE A 56 -16.83 -4.58 -10.24
C ILE A 56 -16.58 -3.08 -10.46
N LEU A 57 -16.34 -2.63 -11.70
CA LEU A 57 -15.99 -1.21 -11.97
C LEU A 57 -17.00 -0.21 -11.38
N PRO A 58 -18.33 -0.40 -11.50
CA PRO A 58 -19.30 0.55 -10.98
C PRO A 58 -19.28 0.69 -9.44
N LEU A 59 -18.68 -0.26 -8.71
CA LEU A 59 -18.52 -0.15 -7.25
C LEU A 59 -17.58 1.00 -6.85
N PHE A 60 -16.70 1.43 -7.75
CA PHE A 60 -15.64 2.39 -7.47
C PHE A 60 -15.93 3.81 -7.99
N GLU A 61 -17.06 4.00 -8.68
CA GLU A 61 -17.46 5.32 -9.13
C GLU A 61 -17.99 6.14 -7.96
N ASN A 62 -17.44 7.35 -7.78
CA ASN A 62 -17.89 8.36 -6.81
C ASN A 62 -18.33 7.77 -5.45
N VAL A 63 -17.42 7.06 -4.78
CA VAL A 63 -17.74 6.16 -3.66
C VAL A 63 -18.40 6.85 -2.45
N CYS A 64 -18.28 8.17 -2.32
CA CYS A 64 -18.90 8.95 -1.25
C CYS A 64 -20.30 9.46 -1.56
N GLU A 65 -20.75 9.37 -2.81
CA GLU A 65 -22.12 9.65 -3.22
C GLU A 65 -22.91 8.34 -3.46
N ASP A 66 -24.23 8.42 -3.45
CA ASP A 66 -25.08 7.28 -3.82
C ASP A 66 -24.86 6.91 -5.29
N SER A 67 -24.66 5.61 -5.56
CA SER A 67 -24.49 5.14 -6.92
C SER A 67 -25.81 5.27 -7.68
N THR A 68 -25.73 5.87 -8.86
CA THR A 68 -26.85 5.94 -9.82
C THR A 68 -26.80 4.80 -10.84
N ASP A 69 -25.80 3.91 -10.76
CA ASP A 69 -25.68 2.79 -11.68
C ASP A 69 -26.87 1.82 -11.47
N PRO A 70 -27.67 1.52 -12.52
CA PRO A 70 -28.86 0.68 -12.39
C PRO A 70 -28.55 -0.75 -11.92
N VAL A 71 -27.37 -1.28 -12.25
CA VAL A 71 -26.93 -2.62 -11.82
C VAL A 71 -26.64 -2.60 -10.34
N ILE A 72 -25.87 -1.63 -9.85
CA ILE A 72 -25.57 -1.48 -8.41
C ILE A 72 -26.85 -1.28 -7.61
N VAL A 73 -27.74 -0.37 -8.04
CA VAL A 73 -29.02 -0.11 -7.35
C VAL A 73 -29.87 -1.39 -7.27
N ARG A 74 -30.03 -2.11 -8.38
CA ARG A 74 -30.81 -3.35 -8.43
C ARG A 74 -30.21 -4.44 -7.54
N LEU A 75 -28.89 -4.63 -7.60
CA LEU A 75 -28.20 -5.64 -6.79
C LEU A 75 -28.28 -5.30 -5.29
N ALA A 76 -28.12 -4.04 -4.93
CA ALA A 76 -28.29 -3.58 -3.55
C ALA A 76 -29.69 -3.89 -3.00
N GLN A 77 -30.75 -3.67 -3.78
CA GLN A 77 -32.13 -4.01 -3.40
C GLN A 77 -32.32 -5.54 -3.26
N ASN A 78 -31.74 -6.31 -4.19
CA ASN A 78 -31.81 -7.77 -4.20
C ASN A 78 -31.03 -8.43 -3.05
N PHE A 79 -30.13 -7.71 -2.39
CA PHE A 79 -29.38 -8.27 -1.27
C PHE A 79 -30.28 -8.83 -0.17
N THR A 80 -31.46 -8.23 0.07
CA THR A 80 -32.45 -8.76 1.02
C THR A 80 -32.92 -10.19 0.72
N LEU A 81 -32.97 -10.57 -0.57
CA LEU A 81 -33.35 -11.90 -1.04
C LEU A 81 -32.20 -12.91 -0.91
N VAL A 82 -30.96 -12.42 -1.01
CA VAL A 82 -29.74 -13.25 -1.00
C VAL A 82 -29.11 -13.32 0.40
N ALA A 83 -29.44 -12.40 1.32
CA ALA A 83 -28.99 -12.34 2.71
C ALA A 83 -29.61 -13.43 3.60
N THR A 84 -29.61 -14.66 3.09
CA THR A 84 -29.94 -15.89 3.81
C THR A 84 -28.65 -16.56 4.23
N SER A 85 -28.66 -17.24 5.38
CA SER A 85 -27.47 -17.95 5.88
C SER A 85 -26.93 -19.01 4.91
N ALA A 86 -27.76 -19.49 3.97
CA ALA A 86 -27.38 -20.44 2.95
C ALA A 86 -26.49 -19.86 1.83
N ALA A 87 -26.47 -18.54 1.61
CA ALA A 87 -25.63 -17.91 0.59
C ALA A 87 -24.18 -17.67 1.05
N PHE A 88 -23.88 -17.89 2.33
CA PHE A 88 -22.58 -17.59 2.95
C PHE A 88 -21.92 -18.87 3.46
N VAL A 89 -20.59 -18.94 3.36
CA VAL A 89 -19.78 -20.07 3.84
C VAL A 89 -19.94 -20.22 5.36
N LYS A 90 -20.01 -19.10 6.06
CA LYS A 90 -20.25 -19.01 7.51
C LYS A 90 -21.63 -18.42 7.79
N PRO A 91 -22.61 -19.23 8.22
CA PRO A 91 -23.97 -18.80 8.53
C PRO A 91 -24.05 -17.65 9.55
N GLU A 92 -23.16 -17.65 10.55
CA GLU A 92 -23.13 -16.69 11.66
C GLU A 92 -22.86 -15.24 11.21
N VAL A 93 -22.24 -15.07 10.04
CA VAL A 93 -21.91 -13.75 9.47
C VAL A 93 -23.18 -12.92 9.24
N ILE A 94 -24.27 -13.56 8.82
CA ILE A 94 -25.55 -12.87 8.57
C ILE A 94 -26.28 -12.53 9.86
N GLU A 95 -26.09 -13.31 10.93
CA GLU A 95 -26.63 -12.99 12.26
C GLU A 95 -25.92 -11.79 12.88
N ASN A 96 -24.59 -11.75 12.78
CA ASN A 96 -23.77 -10.60 13.20
C ASN A 96 -24.14 -9.34 12.41
N PHE A 97 -24.30 -9.48 11.09
CA PHE A 97 -24.72 -8.39 10.22
C PHE A 97 -26.11 -7.85 10.58
N LYS A 98 -27.11 -8.72 10.78
CA LYS A 98 -28.45 -8.29 11.22
C LYS A 98 -28.39 -7.57 12.57
N THR A 99 -27.58 -8.07 13.50
CA THR A 99 -27.36 -7.42 14.81
C THR A 99 -26.76 -6.03 14.64
N LEU A 100 -25.76 -5.88 13.79
CA LEU A 100 -25.17 -4.57 13.45
C LEU A 100 -26.22 -3.63 12.85
N GLN A 101 -27.03 -4.10 11.89
CA GLN A 101 -28.10 -3.29 11.29
C GLN A 101 -29.11 -2.80 12.34
N THR A 102 -29.46 -3.63 13.34
CA THR A 102 -30.37 -3.22 14.42
C THR A 102 -29.75 -2.20 15.37
N LYS A 103 -28.42 -2.26 15.60
CA LYS A 103 -27.70 -1.27 16.40
C LYS A 103 -27.54 0.07 15.67
N GLY A 104 -27.54 0.04 14.34
CA GLY A 104 -27.30 1.19 13.48
C GLY A 104 -25.89 1.15 12.89
N LEU A 105 -25.78 1.60 11.64
CA LEU A 105 -24.51 1.75 10.92
C LEU A 105 -23.95 3.16 11.13
N LEU A 106 -22.63 3.29 10.98
CA LEU A 106 -21.98 4.58 10.82
C LEU A 106 -22.64 5.32 9.66
N GLN A 107 -23.17 6.50 9.96
CA GLN A 107 -23.92 7.29 8.98
C GLN A 107 -23.02 7.73 7.82
N LYS A 108 -23.60 7.83 6.63
CA LYS A 108 -22.93 8.46 5.49
C LYS A 108 -22.65 9.93 5.80
N GLY A 109 -21.47 10.40 5.41
CA GLY A 109 -20.99 11.76 5.72
C GLY A 109 -20.26 11.91 7.06
N GLU A 110 -20.39 10.95 7.98
CA GLU A 110 -19.56 10.88 9.18
C GLU A 110 -18.12 10.44 8.85
N ILE A 111 -17.18 10.72 9.75
CA ILE A 111 -15.76 10.39 9.54
C ILE A 111 -15.48 9.00 10.10
N PHE A 112 -15.22 8.05 9.21
CA PHE A 112 -14.69 6.73 9.57
C PHE A 112 -13.21 6.84 9.97
N THR A 113 -12.77 6.08 10.97
CA THR A 113 -11.38 6.00 11.41
C THR A 113 -10.98 4.55 11.67
N ASN A 114 -9.71 4.21 11.48
CA ASN A 114 -9.20 2.84 11.72
C ASN A 114 -8.88 2.56 13.19
N TYR A 115 -9.02 3.56 14.07
CA TYR A 115 -8.63 3.47 15.48
C TYR A 115 -9.80 3.71 16.45
N ASP A 116 -11.03 3.89 15.93
CA ASP A 116 -12.24 3.81 16.73
C ASP A 116 -12.73 2.35 16.82
N PRO A 117 -12.94 1.79 18.03
CA PRO A 117 -13.38 0.41 18.21
C PRO A 117 -14.71 0.07 17.53
N ASN A 118 -15.67 0.99 17.55
CA ASN A 118 -16.99 0.77 16.93
C ASN A 118 -16.86 0.74 15.41
N HIS A 119 -16.09 1.68 14.84
CA HIS A 119 -15.82 1.73 13.41
C HIS A 119 -15.10 0.48 12.91
N ILE A 120 -14.08 0.00 13.64
CA ILE A 120 -13.36 -1.22 13.27
C ILE A 120 -14.23 -2.46 13.41
N ASN A 121 -15.08 -2.55 14.44
CA ASN A 121 -16.01 -3.66 14.57
C ASN A 121 -17.06 -3.67 13.43
N GLU A 122 -17.54 -2.50 13.01
CA GLU A 122 -18.41 -2.38 11.84
C GLU A 122 -17.68 -2.80 10.56
N LEU A 123 -16.46 -2.30 10.32
CA LEU A 123 -15.59 -2.73 9.21
C LEU A 123 -15.43 -4.24 9.19
N LYS A 124 -15.25 -4.85 10.37
CA LYS A 124 -15.13 -6.29 10.50
C LYS A 124 -16.35 -7.04 9.99
N ILE A 125 -17.51 -6.68 10.50
CA ILE A 125 -18.75 -7.36 10.14
C ILE A 125 -19.05 -7.18 8.65
N ILE A 126 -18.86 -5.97 8.10
CA ILE A 126 -19.07 -5.70 6.67
C ILE A 126 -18.08 -6.50 5.81
N TYR A 127 -16.79 -6.52 6.17
CA TYR A 127 -15.82 -7.36 5.47
C TYR A 127 -16.19 -8.84 5.52
N GLU A 128 -16.60 -9.37 6.67
CA GLU A 128 -16.97 -10.79 6.81
C GLU A 128 -18.14 -11.15 5.88
N VAL A 129 -19.13 -10.26 5.72
CA VAL A 129 -20.21 -10.41 4.74
C VAL A 129 -19.64 -10.53 3.33
N LEU A 130 -18.73 -9.63 2.92
CA LEU A 130 -18.13 -9.67 1.58
C LEU A 130 -17.24 -10.90 1.38
N TYR A 131 -16.42 -11.24 2.37
CA TYR A 131 -15.43 -12.32 2.29
C TYR A 131 -16.06 -13.71 2.29
N TYR A 132 -17.05 -13.95 3.15
CA TYR A 132 -17.69 -15.27 3.28
C TYR A 132 -18.84 -15.53 2.30
N ALA A 133 -19.13 -14.60 1.37
CA ALA A 133 -20.04 -14.88 0.27
C ALA A 133 -19.56 -16.09 -0.55
N LYS A 134 -20.43 -17.10 -0.76
CA LYS A 134 -20.04 -18.40 -1.34
C LYS A 134 -19.50 -18.31 -2.78
N ASN A 135 -19.98 -17.35 -3.54
CA ASN A 135 -19.64 -17.17 -4.94
C ASN A 135 -19.59 -15.67 -5.29
N PHE A 136 -19.08 -15.37 -6.48
CA PHE A 136 -18.90 -14.01 -6.96
C PHE A 136 -20.21 -13.22 -7.04
N ASP A 137 -21.31 -13.84 -7.47
CA ASP A 137 -22.61 -13.15 -7.57
C ASP A 137 -23.14 -12.71 -6.20
N THR A 138 -23.03 -13.57 -5.19
CA THR A 138 -23.38 -13.23 -3.80
C THR A 138 -22.48 -12.11 -3.28
N PHE A 139 -21.18 -12.18 -3.57
CA PHE A 139 -20.23 -11.12 -3.22
C PHE A 139 -20.59 -9.79 -3.88
N LEU A 140 -20.84 -9.78 -5.18
CA LEU A 140 -21.18 -8.57 -5.94
C LEU A 140 -22.49 -7.96 -5.44
N THR A 141 -23.48 -8.80 -5.12
CA THR A 141 -24.76 -8.36 -4.54
C THR A 141 -24.54 -7.71 -3.17
N ALA A 142 -23.74 -8.34 -2.30
CA ALA A 142 -23.38 -7.80 -0.99
C ALA A 142 -22.55 -6.52 -1.08
N ALA A 143 -21.58 -6.47 -2.00
CA ALA A 143 -20.74 -5.31 -2.26
C ALA A 143 -21.56 -4.13 -2.80
N SER A 144 -22.54 -4.40 -3.67
CA SER A 144 -23.47 -3.38 -4.17
C SER A 144 -24.35 -2.83 -3.04
N TRP A 145 -24.82 -3.69 -2.13
CA TRP A 145 -25.53 -3.24 -0.93
C TRP A 145 -24.63 -2.37 -0.04
N ALA A 146 -23.40 -2.81 0.23
CA ALA A 146 -22.45 -2.04 1.03
C ALA A 146 -22.18 -0.67 0.39
N ARG A 147 -21.92 -0.64 -0.92
CA ARG A 147 -21.71 0.59 -1.70
C ARG A 147 -22.86 1.60 -1.56
N GLN A 148 -24.09 1.13 -1.42
CA GLN A 148 -25.28 1.98 -1.28
C GLN A 148 -25.63 2.36 0.17
N ASN A 149 -25.18 1.62 1.18
CA ASN A 149 -25.69 1.78 2.54
C ASN A 149 -24.60 2.07 3.59
N VAL A 150 -23.33 1.83 3.27
CA VAL A 150 -22.22 1.95 4.20
C VAL A 150 -21.47 3.28 3.99
N ASN A 151 -20.92 3.84 5.06
CA ASN A 151 -20.02 4.99 5.02
C ASN A 151 -18.88 4.77 4.00
N CYS A 152 -18.53 5.78 3.18
CA CYS A 152 -17.58 5.55 2.08
C CYS A 152 -16.16 5.20 2.52
N GLY A 153 -15.67 5.78 3.63
CA GLY A 153 -14.37 5.41 4.19
C GLY A 153 -14.36 3.94 4.64
N LEU A 154 -15.42 3.51 5.31
CA LEU A 154 -15.60 2.12 5.75
C LEU A 154 -15.74 1.17 4.56
N PHE A 155 -16.55 1.54 3.55
CA PHE A 155 -16.75 0.77 2.33
C PHE A 155 -15.43 0.56 1.57
N VAL A 156 -14.64 1.62 1.37
CA VAL A 156 -13.34 1.52 0.69
C VAL A 156 -12.40 0.57 1.46
N ASN A 157 -12.35 0.66 2.79
CA ASN A 157 -11.58 -0.30 3.59
C ASN A 157 -12.12 -1.74 3.39
N ALA A 158 -13.43 -1.95 3.48
CA ALA A 158 -14.05 -3.27 3.38
C ALA A 158 -13.86 -3.94 2.00
N ILE A 159 -14.05 -3.18 0.91
CA ILE A 159 -13.97 -3.72 -0.45
C ILE A 159 -12.54 -4.07 -0.84
N TYR A 160 -11.55 -3.23 -0.51
CA TYR A 160 -10.15 -3.57 -0.75
C TYR A 160 -9.75 -4.81 0.02
N LEU A 161 -10.15 -4.90 1.29
CA LEU A 161 -9.86 -6.04 2.12
C LEU A 161 -10.51 -7.32 1.57
N ALA A 162 -11.76 -7.26 1.11
CA ALA A 162 -12.44 -8.40 0.50
C ALA A 162 -11.75 -8.87 -0.79
N LEU A 163 -11.43 -7.93 -1.70
CA LEU A 163 -10.81 -8.25 -2.99
C LEU A 163 -9.40 -8.83 -2.83
N LEU A 164 -8.64 -8.37 -1.83
CA LEU A 164 -7.30 -8.88 -1.53
C LEU A 164 -7.28 -10.30 -0.95
N ASN A 165 -8.37 -10.75 -0.31
CA ASN A 165 -8.38 -12.01 0.42
C ASN A 165 -9.24 -13.10 -0.24
N ARG A 166 -10.18 -12.74 -1.12
CA ARG A 166 -11.03 -13.71 -1.82
C ARG A 166 -10.28 -14.38 -2.97
N ARG A 167 -10.36 -15.72 -3.06
CA ARG A 167 -9.69 -16.50 -4.11
C ARG A 167 -10.23 -16.24 -5.52
N ASP A 168 -11.54 -15.99 -5.63
CA ASP A 168 -12.19 -15.71 -6.92
C ASP A 168 -11.92 -14.28 -7.43
N THR A 169 -11.22 -13.45 -6.65
CA THR A 169 -10.84 -12.07 -7.00
C THR A 169 -9.32 -11.87 -7.07
N GLU A 170 -8.52 -12.92 -6.92
CA GLU A 170 -7.05 -12.85 -6.80
C GLU A 170 -6.38 -12.15 -7.99
N LYS A 171 -6.96 -12.27 -9.18
CA LYS A 171 -6.40 -11.64 -10.38
C LYS A 171 -6.95 -10.22 -10.63
N LEU A 172 -7.86 -9.71 -9.77
CA LEU A 172 -8.69 -8.52 -10.07
C LEU A 172 -7.81 -7.31 -9.87
N SER A 173 -7.81 -6.40 -10.83
CA SER A 173 -7.18 -5.10 -10.59
C SER A 173 -8.18 -4.20 -9.89
N VAL A 174 -7.65 -3.40 -8.97
CA VAL A 174 -8.38 -2.39 -8.21
C VAL A 174 -7.86 -1.00 -8.58
N PRO A 175 -8.71 0.03 -8.55
CA PRO A 175 -8.27 1.39 -8.80
C PRO A 175 -7.32 1.88 -7.69
N ALA A 176 -6.73 3.05 -7.90
CA ALA A 176 -5.93 3.69 -6.87
C ALA A 176 -6.82 4.26 -5.74
N PRO A 177 -6.48 4.09 -4.45
CA PRO A 177 -7.22 4.73 -3.36
C PRO A 177 -7.24 6.26 -3.48
N TYR A 178 -6.17 6.86 -3.99
CA TYR A 178 -6.07 8.30 -4.23
C TYR A 178 -6.93 8.81 -5.40
N GLU A 179 -7.48 7.95 -6.26
CA GLU A 179 -8.52 8.33 -7.22
C GLU A 179 -9.94 8.15 -6.65
N LEU A 180 -10.12 7.37 -5.59
CA LEU A 180 -11.43 7.15 -4.96
C LEU A 180 -11.75 8.19 -3.89
N ILE A 181 -10.77 8.52 -3.06
CA ILE A 181 -10.91 9.47 -1.95
C ILE A 181 -9.67 10.40 -1.97
N PRO A 182 -9.52 11.24 -3.00
CA PRO A 182 -8.32 12.07 -3.21
C PRO A 182 -8.04 13.05 -2.06
N ASN A 183 -9.07 13.42 -1.30
CA ASN A 183 -8.98 14.36 -0.18
C ASN A 183 -8.19 13.85 1.04
N TYR A 184 -7.84 12.57 1.10
CA TYR A 184 -6.89 12.03 2.08
C TYR A 184 -5.44 12.11 1.58
N PHE A 185 -5.23 12.38 0.30
CA PHE A 185 -3.91 12.34 -0.35
C PHE A 185 -3.44 13.71 -0.83
N ILE A 186 -4.35 14.65 -1.05
CA ILE A 186 -4.03 15.95 -1.62
C ILE A 186 -4.57 17.07 -0.74
N GLN A 187 -3.82 18.15 -0.70
CA GLN A 187 -4.14 19.35 0.05
C GLN A 187 -5.53 19.91 -0.28
N LYS A 188 -6.18 20.47 0.75
CA LYS A 188 -7.55 20.95 0.74
C LYS A 188 -7.79 22.02 -0.31
N ASP A 189 -6.83 22.90 -0.58
CA ASP A 189 -7.01 23.99 -1.55
C ASP A 189 -7.14 23.45 -2.99
N VAL A 190 -6.35 22.44 -3.36
CA VAL A 190 -6.42 21.78 -4.67
C VAL A 190 -7.73 21.01 -4.79
N ILE A 191 -8.15 20.30 -3.74
CA ILE A 191 -9.43 19.58 -3.70
C ILE A 191 -10.61 20.54 -3.86
N ILE A 192 -10.61 21.66 -3.14
CA ILE A 192 -11.66 22.69 -3.22
C ILE A 192 -11.70 23.30 -4.63
N LYS A 193 -10.54 23.66 -5.21
CA LYS A 193 -10.46 24.19 -6.58
C LYS A 193 -10.94 23.17 -7.63
N ALA A 194 -10.57 21.91 -7.49
CA ALA A 194 -11.01 20.84 -8.38
C ALA A 194 -12.54 20.64 -8.31
N SER A 195 -13.10 20.66 -7.11
CA SER A 195 -14.56 20.56 -6.90
C SER A 195 -15.31 21.79 -7.44
N ALA A 196 -14.74 23.00 -7.28
CA ALA A 196 -15.28 24.24 -7.85
C ALA A 196 -15.33 24.20 -9.39
N LEU A 197 -14.25 23.74 -10.03
CA LEU A 197 -14.21 23.51 -11.49
C LEU A 197 -15.32 22.55 -11.93
N LEU A 198 -15.46 21.39 -11.26
CA LEU A 198 -16.51 20.42 -11.58
C LEU A 198 -17.92 20.97 -11.38
N SER A 199 -18.10 21.91 -10.45
CA SER A 199 -19.35 22.60 -10.18
C SER A 199 -19.68 23.71 -11.18
N GLY A 200 -18.79 23.97 -12.15
CA GLY A 200 -18.95 25.01 -13.16
C GLY A 200 -18.61 26.41 -12.67
N GLU A 201 -17.92 26.53 -11.53
CA GLU A 201 -17.40 27.82 -11.06
C GLU A 201 -16.20 28.25 -11.92
N GLU A 202 -16.12 29.55 -12.21
CA GLU A 202 -14.95 30.10 -12.90
C GLU A 202 -13.73 30.05 -11.97
N VAL A 203 -12.76 29.21 -12.32
CA VAL A 203 -11.46 29.17 -11.66
C VAL A 203 -10.43 29.89 -12.53
N ILE A 204 -9.64 30.75 -11.89
CA ILE A 204 -8.61 31.54 -12.56
C ILE A 204 -7.49 30.60 -13.02
N LEU A 205 -7.27 30.54 -14.33
CA LEU A 205 -6.13 29.83 -14.90
C LEU A 205 -4.82 30.45 -14.42
N SER A 206 -3.87 29.58 -14.10
CA SER A 206 -2.55 29.95 -13.59
C SER A 206 -1.53 28.92 -14.08
N ASP A 207 -0.26 29.11 -13.72
CA ASP A 207 0.75 28.09 -14.03
C ASP A 207 0.47 26.74 -13.33
N THR A 208 -0.26 26.77 -12.21
CA THR A 208 -0.68 25.61 -11.41
C THR A 208 -2.07 25.09 -11.76
N VAL A 209 -2.85 25.80 -12.59
CA VAL A 209 -4.17 25.38 -13.07
C VAL A 209 -4.19 25.54 -14.59
N ARG A 210 -3.92 24.45 -15.29
CA ARG A 210 -3.77 24.43 -16.76
C ARG A 210 -5.01 23.84 -17.42
N ASP A 211 -5.49 24.53 -18.45
CA ASP A 211 -6.51 24.02 -19.37
C ASP A 211 -5.82 23.32 -20.56
N GLU A 212 -6.07 22.02 -20.70
CA GLU A 212 -5.58 21.18 -21.81
C GLU A 212 -6.70 20.85 -22.82
N GLY A 213 -7.76 21.68 -22.86
CA GLY A 213 -8.92 21.58 -23.73
C GLY A 213 -9.98 20.63 -23.21
N ASN A 214 -9.68 19.32 -23.14
CA ASN A 214 -10.61 18.30 -22.64
C ASN A 214 -10.36 17.92 -21.16
N SER A 215 -9.38 18.56 -20.53
CA SER A 215 -9.04 18.34 -19.12
C SER A 215 -8.43 19.58 -18.49
N TYR A 216 -8.73 19.80 -17.22
CA TYR A 216 -7.98 20.70 -16.36
C TYR A 216 -6.97 19.89 -15.54
N VAL A 217 -5.75 20.40 -15.43
CA VAL A 217 -4.70 19.83 -14.58
C VAL A 217 -4.36 20.82 -13.49
N LEU A 218 -4.54 20.42 -12.23
CA LEU A 218 -4.18 21.18 -11.06
C LEU A 218 -2.89 20.61 -10.46
N ASP A 219 -1.86 21.44 -10.37
CA ASP A 219 -0.61 21.06 -9.71
C ASP A 219 -0.79 21.09 -8.19
N ALA A 220 -0.51 19.95 -7.57
CA ALA A 220 -0.47 19.78 -6.13
C ALA A 220 0.97 19.83 -5.63
N ASN A 221 1.22 20.82 -4.78
CA ASN A 221 2.47 20.98 -4.05
C ASN A 221 2.47 20.10 -2.78
N TYR A 222 3.64 19.96 -2.15
CA TYR A 222 3.78 19.32 -0.84
C TYR A 222 3.59 20.36 0.28
N THR A 223 3.28 19.94 1.52
CA THR A 223 2.95 20.91 2.60
C THR A 223 4.12 21.85 2.90
N ALA A 224 5.35 21.38 2.69
CA ALA A 224 6.59 22.14 2.82
C ALA A 224 6.64 23.45 2.02
N ASP A 225 5.88 23.55 0.91
CA ASP A 225 5.84 24.78 0.11
C ASP A 225 5.09 25.93 0.81
N PHE A 226 4.33 25.62 1.88
CA PHE A 226 3.53 26.56 2.65
C PHE A 226 4.01 26.69 4.10
N VAL A 227 4.51 25.59 4.67
CA VAL A 227 5.03 25.49 6.03
C VAL A 227 6.47 24.95 5.95
N ASP A 228 7.44 25.84 5.75
CA ASP A 228 8.89 25.51 5.76
C ASP A 228 9.50 25.99 7.08
N ASN A 229 9.02 25.41 8.18
CA ASN A 229 9.34 25.87 9.53
C ASN A 229 10.27 24.91 10.28
N ASP A 230 10.55 23.73 9.72
CA ASP A 230 11.38 22.70 10.34
C ASP A 230 12.15 21.86 9.30
N ASP A 231 13.06 21.03 9.83
CA ASP A 231 13.84 20.10 9.01
C ASP A 231 12.98 18.99 8.38
N GLU A 232 11.83 18.65 8.97
CA GLU A 232 10.93 17.61 8.50
C GLU A 232 10.24 18.00 7.18
N SER A 233 9.99 19.28 6.98
CA SER A 233 9.43 19.84 5.75
C SER A 233 10.25 19.45 4.51
N LYS A 234 11.57 19.28 4.64
CA LYS A 234 12.44 18.80 3.54
C LYS A 234 12.07 17.41 3.03
N LEU A 235 11.40 16.61 3.84
CA LEU A 235 11.02 15.23 3.55
C LEU A 235 9.58 15.09 3.05
N ALA A 236 8.82 16.18 2.94
CA ALA A 236 7.40 16.15 2.55
C ALA A 236 7.15 15.36 1.26
N TYR A 237 8.05 15.45 0.28
CA TYR A 237 7.96 14.69 -0.97
C TYR A 237 7.92 13.17 -0.78
N PHE A 238 8.48 12.67 0.32
CA PHE A 238 8.54 11.25 0.66
C PHE A 238 7.34 10.85 1.52
N HIS A 239 7.13 11.51 2.66
CA HIS A 239 6.08 11.09 3.61
C HIS A 239 4.66 11.47 3.19
N GLU A 240 4.49 12.40 2.24
CA GLU A 240 3.20 12.69 1.58
C GLU A 240 3.03 11.98 0.24
N ASP A 241 4.01 11.17 -0.21
CA ASP A 241 3.88 10.43 -1.47
C ASP A 241 2.64 9.54 -1.45
N ILE A 242 1.81 9.68 -2.47
CA ILE A 242 0.52 8.97 -2.57
C ILE A 242 0.69 7.45 -2.64
N GLY A 243 1.78 6.97 -3.23
CA GLY A 243 2.11 5.55 -3.33
C GLY A 243 2.60 4.99 -2.01
N LEU A 244 3.44 5.73 -1.28
CA LEU A 244 3.91 5.31 0.06
C LEU A 244 2.75 5.22 1.06
N ASN A 245 1.86 6.22 1.06
CA ASN A 245 0.67 6.21 1.91
C ASN A 245 -0.32 5.10 1.52
N THR A 246 -0.46 4.81 0.23
CA THR A 246 -1.24 3.67 -0.27
C THR A 246 -0.65 2.33 0.18
N TYR A 247 0.67 2.17 0.10
CA TYR A 247 1.37 0.98 0.60
C TYR A 247 1.07 0.75 2.08
N TYR A 248 1.22 1.77 2.93
CA TYR A 248 0.97 1.62 4.36
C TYR A 248 -0.49 1.30 4.66
N PHE A 249 -1.44 1.92 3.94
CA PHE A 249 -2.86 1.59 3.99
C PHE A 249 -3.11 0.10 3.74
N LEU A 250 -2.66 -0.44 2.61
CA LEU A 250 -2.91 -1.83 2.23
C LEU A 250 -2.25 -2.81 3.20
N GLN A 251 -1.02 -2.51 3.62
CA GLN A 251 -0.27 -3.36 4.53
C GLN A 251 -0.87 -3.41 5.95
N LYS A 252 -1.30 -2.27 6.50
CA LYS A 252 -1.99 -2.23 7.80
C LYS A 252 -3.35 -2.90 7.72
N LEU A 253 -4.09 -2.71 6.63
CA LEU A 253 -5.40 -3.32 6.44
C LEU A 253 -5.32 -4.86 6.44
N ARG A 254 -4.38 -5.44 5.68
CA ARG A 254 -4.09 -6.90 5.66
C ARG A 254 -3.59 -7.44 7.00
N LYS A 255 -3.10 -6.56 7.87
CA LYS A 255 -2.55 -6.87 9.20
C LYS A 255 -3.47 -6.38 10.33
N SER A 256 -4.76 -6.30 10.07
CA SER A 256 -5.73 -5.96 11.10
C SER A 256 -5.86 -7.11 12.11
N PHE A 257 -6.05 -6.78 13.38
CA PHE A 257 -5.95 -7.71 14.52
C PHE A 257 -6.97 -8.83 14.57
N TRP A 258 -8.07 -8.65 13.86
CA TRP A 258 -9.19 -9.57 13.79
C TRP A 258 -9.08 -10.51 12.59
N PHE A 259 -8.04 -10.38 11.75
CA PHE A 259 -7.51 -11.48 10.96
C PHE A 259 -6.89 -12.49 11.92
N ASN A 260 -7.75 -13.24 12.59
CA ASN A 260 -7.35 -14.39 13.37
C ASN A 260 -6.86 -15.43 12.37
N THR A 261 -5.57 -15.37 12.04
CA THR A 261 -4.87 -16.47 11.41
C THR A 261 -5.19 -17.68 12.26
N THR A 262 -5.95 -18.63 11.74
CA THR A 262 -5.84 -19.98 12.26
C THR A 262 -4.34 -20.26 12.39
N PRO A 263 -3.85 -20.84 13.51
CA PRO A 263 -2.42 -21.11 13.74
C PRO A 263 -1.73 -21.88 12.61
N THR A 264 -2.50 -22.36 11.64
CA THR A 264 -2.12 -23.15 10.47
C THR A 264 -1.81 -22.36 9.20
N THR A 265 -2.12 -21.05 9.08
CA THR A 265 -1.98 -20.33 7.78
C THR A 265 -0.78 -19.38 7.66
N ASP A 266 -0.38 -18.66 8.70
CA ASP A 266 0.92 -17.94 8.72
C ASP A 266 1.47 -17.84 10.14
N SER A 267 2.31 -18.79 10.53
CA SER A 267 2.91 -18.80 11.87
C SER A 267 3.86 -17.62 12.11
N ARG A 268 4.25 -16.83 11.09
CA ARG A 268 5.27 -15.77 11.16
C ARG A 268 4.72 -14.36 11.02
N TYR A 269 3.42 -14.17 11.19
CA TYR A 269 2.74 -12.89 11.05
C TYR A 269 3.45 -11.71 11.75
N GLY A 270 3.82 -11.89 13.02
CA GLY A 270 4.53 -10.89 13.84
C GLY A 270 5.92 -10.58 13.31
N GLU A 271 6.65 -11.57 12.78
CA GLU A 271 7.93 -11.33 12.13
C GLU A 271 7.78 -10.44 10.89
N TYR A 272 6.76 -10.68 10.06
CA TYR A 272 6.50 -9.84 8.89
C TYR A 272 6.04 -8.43 9.26
N LEU A 273 5.24 -8.28 10.31
CA LEU A 273 4.80 -6.96 10.77
C LEU A 273 5.97 -6.15 11.34
N TYR A 274 6.77 -6.75 12.22
CA TYR A 274 8.00 -6.13 12.71
C TYR A 274 8.96 -5.80 11.57
N HIS A 275 9.17 -6.73 10.63
CA HIS A 275 10.03 -6.49 9.47
C HIS A 275 9.54 -5.29 8.65
N MET A 276 8.24 -5.20 8.35
CA MET A 276 7.67 -4.06 7.62
C MET A 276 7.94 -2.73 8.33
N MET A 277 7.70 -2.67 9.65
CA MET A 277 7.92 -1.46 10.45
C MET A 277 9.40 -1.05 10.47
N LYS A 278 10.30 -2.03 10.63
CA LYS A 278 11.75 -1.84 10.54
C LYS A 278 12.19 -1.34 9.15
N GLN A 279 11.64 -1.92 8.07
CA GLN A 279 11.97 -1.50 6.71
C GLN A 279 11.50 -0.08 6.41
N LEU A 280 10.33 0.32 6.91
CA LEU A 280 9.84 1.71 6.81
C LEU A 280 10.79 2.69 7.51
N VAL A 281 11.23 2.37 8.74
CA VAL A 281 12.23 3.15 9.47
C VAL A 281 13.53 3.26 8.68
N ALA A 282 14.08 2.14 8.21
CA ALA A 282 15.34 2.12 7.46
C ALA A 282 15.25 3.02 6.21
N ARG A 283 14.12 2.92 5.49
CA ARG A 283 13.88 3.68 4.28
C ARG A 283 13.73 5.18 4.54
N TYR A 284 13.02 5.57 5.58
CA TYR A 284 12.89 6.96 6.00
C TYR A 284 14.23 7.51 6.52
N GLY A 285 14.98 6.72 7.29
CA GLY A 285 16.35 7.05 7.70
C GLY A 285 17.29 7.32 6.53
N MET A 286 17.15 6.58 5.41
CA MET A 286 17.89 6.88 4.18
C MET A 286 17.48 8.20 3.52
N GLU A 287 16.20 8.61 3.56
CA GLU A 287 15.82 9.96 3.11
C GLU A 287 16.38 11.05 4.03
N ARG A 288 16.36 10.84 5.34
CA ARG A 288 16.96 11.78 6.31
C ARG A 288 18.45 11.96 6.00
N TYR A 289 19.17 10.86 5.83
CA TYR A 289 20.57 10.85 5.43
C TYR A 289 20.81 11.60 4.12
N ALA A 290 19.96 11.38 3.10
CA ALA A 290 20.03 12.07 1.83
C ALA A 290 19.86 13.60 1.93
N ASN A 291 19.07 14.06 2.91
CA ASN A 291 18.80 15.47 3.15
C ASN A 291 19.70 16.07 4.25
N GLY A 292 20.71 15.34 4.72
CA GLY A 292 21.65 15.80 5.75
C GLY A 292 21.02 15.93 7.14
N LEU A 293 19.93 15.21 7.39
CA LEU A 293 19.21 15.21 8.67
C LEU A 293 19.74 14.10 9.60
N PRO A 294 19.69 14.29 10.93
CA PRO A 294 20.12 13.28 11.88
C PRO A 294 19.24 12.03 11.83
N GLU A 295 19.73 10.91 12.34
CA GLU A 295 18.92 9.69 12.56
C GLU A 295 17.71 9.99 13.46
N VAL A 296 16.65 9.19 13.36
CA VAL A 296 15.43 9.39 14.16
C VAL A 296 15.73 9.06 15.62
N GLU A 297 15.52 10.01 16.53
CA GLU A 297 15.57 9.73 17.97
C GLU A 297 14.29 9.03 18.42
N SER A 298 14.43 7.88 19.06
CA SER A 298 13.32 7.10 19.63
C SER A 298 13.12 7.29 21.12
N VAL A 299 14.08 7.95 21.80
CA VAL A 299 14.05 8.12 23.24
C VAL A 299 13.03 9.20 23.59
N ILE A 300 11.85 8.75 23.99
CA ILE A 300 10.80 9.59 24.53
C ILE A 300 11.00 9.71 26.04
N ASN A 301 11.45 10.86 26.50
CA ASN A 301 11.36 11.21 27.91
C ASN A 301 9.98 11.83 28.17
N TRP A 302 9.06 11.04 28.73
CA TRP A 302 7.67 11.42 28.95
C TRP A 302 7.49 12.69 29.79
N ASP A 303 8.43 13.02 30.69
CA ASP A 303 8.38 14.25 31.51
C ASP A 303 8.64 15.52 30.69
N THR A 304 9.36 15.39 29.58
CA THR A 304 9.79 16.51 28.73
C THR A 304 9.30 16.38 27.29
N PHE A 305 8.52 15.34 27.01
CA PHE A 305 8.10 15.02 25.66
C PHE A 305 7.17 16.11 25.15
N SER A 306 7.52 16.68 24.01
CA SER A 306 6.67 17.65 23.31
C SER A 306 6.66 17.28 21.85
N VAL A 307 5.49 17.43 21.23
CA VAL A 307 5.28 17.13 19.82
C VAL A 307 5.14 18.43 19.07
N ALA A 308 5.88 18.58 17.97
CA ALA A 308 5.85 19.78 17.15
C ALA A 308 4.44 20.03 16.55
N PRO A 309 4.09 21.31 16.28
CA PRO A 309 2.94 21.67 15.48
C PRO A 309 3.00 20.97 14.11
N TYR A 310 1.84 20.60 13.59
CA TYR A 310 1.73 19.98 12.26
C TYR A 310 0.32 20.21 11.73
N ASP A 311 0.23 20.82 10.55
CA ASP A 311 -1.01 20.98 9.79
C ASP A 311 -0.91 20.15 8.50
N PRO A 312 -1.73 19.09 8.34
CA PRO A 312 -1.72 18.25 7.16
C PRO A 312 -2.32 18.95 5.94
N LEU A 313 -3.00 20.09 6.11
CA LEU A 313 -3.73 20.81 5.08
C LEU A 313 -4.75 19.92 4.36
N LEU A 314 -5.36 18.95 5.05
CA LEU A 314 -6.35 18.02 4.47
C LEU A 314 -7.78 18.35 4.89
N ILE A 315 -8.74 17.87 4.10
CA ILE A 315 -10.18 18.04 4.33
C ILE A 315 -10.91 16.71 4.14
N TYR A 316 -11.91 16.44 4.95
CA TYR A 316 -12.80 15.30 4.79
C TYR A 316 -13.85 15.58 3.71
N SER A 317 -14.49 14.52 3.20
CA SER A 317 -15.52 14.63 2.17
C SER A 317 -16.76 15.42 2.63
N ASN A 318 -16.98 15.54 3.95
CA ASN A 318 -18.02 16.39 4.54
C ASN A 318 -17.63 17.86 4.70
N GLY A 319 -16.42 18.25 4.28
CA GLY A 319 -15.91 19.63 4.37
C GLY A 319 -15.25 19.98 5.70
N ASN A 320 -15.23 19.09 6.69
CA ASN A 320 -14.49 19.34 7.92
C ASN A 320 -12.98 19.17 7.69
N GLU A 321 -12.17 19.99 8.36
CA GLU A 321 -10.71 19.84 8.32
C GLU A 321 -10.25 18.66 9.17
N PHE A 322 -9.11 18.08 8.81
CA PHE A 322 -8.43 17.10 9.67
C PHE A 322 -8.00 17.75 10.99
N GLY A 323 -8.02 16.96 12.07
CA GLY A 323 -7.39 17.34 13.33
C GLY A 323 -5.91 17.64 13.11
N HIS A 324 -5.45 18.78 13.60
CA HIS A 324 -4.10 19.28 13.39
C HIS A 324 -3.59 20.02 14.63
N ARG A 325 -2.26 20.10 14.79
CA ARG A 325 -1.62 20.72 15.94
C ARG A 325 -1.12 22.11 15.59
N ILE A 326 -1.71 23.15 16.18
CA ILE A 326 -1.30 24.55 15.97
C ILE A 326 -0.23 25.03 16.95
N SER A 327 0.02 24.28 18.01
CA SER A 327 1.01 24.57 19.05
C SER A 327 1.60 23.27 19.56
N PRO A 328 2.81 23.28 20.14
CA PRO A 328 3.37 22.08 20.73
C PRO A 328 2.41 21.50 21.77
N LEU A 329 2.16 20.19 21.69
CA LEU A 329 1.26 19.52 22.62
C LEU A 329 1.91 19.49 24.01
N ASP A 330 1.23 20.04 25.02
CA ASP A 330 1.55 19.80 26.44
C ASP A 330 0.96 18.46 26.82
N THR A 331 1.83 17.57 27.26
CA THR A 331 1.50 16.18 27.47
C THR A 331 1.37 15.80 28.95
N THR A 332 1.39 16.80 29.85
CA THR A 332 1.28 16.58 31.29
C THR A 332 -0.09 16.01 31.68
N GLY A 333 -0.09 15.01 32.57
CA GLY A 333 -1.33 14.45 33.15
C GLY A 333 -2.06 13.41 32.29
N PHE A 334 -1.41 12.77 31.32
CA PHE A 334 -2.02 11.72 30.51
C PHE A 334 -2.33 10.44 31.29
N GLU A 335 -3.62 10.11 31.36
CA GLU A 335 -4.15 8.98 32.15
C GLU A 335 -3.53 7.63 31.78
N ASN A 336 -3.23 7.41 30.49
CA ASN A 336 -2.65 6.15 30.00
C ASN A 336 -1.12 6.15 29.95
N LEU A 337 -0.44 7.16 30.51
CA LEU A 337 1.02 7.21 30.50
C LEU A 337 1.62 6.00 31.22
N GLN A 338 1.06 5.65 32.38
CA GLN A 338 1.49 4.49 33.15
C GLN A 338 1.37 3.17 32.36
N PHE A 339 0.38 3.06 31.46
CA PHE A 339 0.24 1.90 30.58
C PHE A 339 1.41 1.79 29.60
N LEU A 340 1.76 2.90 28.95
CA LEU A 340 2.89 2.97 28.01
C LEU A 340 4.21 2.63 28.74
N GLU A 341 4.49 3.27 29.87
CA GLU A 341 5.68 3.00 30.69
C GLU A 341 5.74 1.55 31.18
N THR A 342 4.59 0.97 31.53
CA THR A 342 4.51 -0.43 31.96
C THR A 342 4.92 -1.37 30.83
N ILE A 343 4.46 -1.14 29.60
CA ILE A 343 4.87 -1.95 28.45
C ILE A 343 6.38 -1.79 28.21
N GLU A 344 6.87 -0.56 28.15
CA GLU A 344 8.29 -0.28 27.87
C GLU A 344 9.23 -0.95 28.86
N ASN A 345 8.91 -0.87 30.15
CA ASN A 345 9.76 -1.40 31.21
C ASN A 345 9.68 -2.92 31.36
N ASN A 346 8.61 -3.57 30.88
CA ASN A 346 8.37 -4.99 31.12
C ASN A 346 8.50 -5.89 29.88
N ILE A 347 8.58 -5.34 28.66
CA ILE A 347 8.58 -6.16 27.43
C ILE A 347 9.72 -7.20 27.38
N ALA A 348 10.92 -6.83 27.82
CA ALA A 348 12.06 -7.76 27.89
C ALA A 348 11.85 -8.88 28.92
N THR A 349 11.22 -8.55 30.05
CA THR A 349 10.84 -9.53 31.08
C THR A 349 9.79 -10.51 30.56
N VAL A 350 8.78 -10.02 29.83
CA VAL A 350 7.76 -10.85 29.17
C VAL A 350 8.42 -11.82 28.18
N VAL A 351 9.30 -11.32 27.30
CA VAL A 351 10.03 -12.17 26.35
C VAL A 351 10.88 -13.23 27.04
N THR A 352 11.59 -12.86 28.11
CA THR A 352 12.40 -13.81 28.90
C THR A 352 11.53 -14.92 29.48
N HIS A 353 10.39 -14.57 30.08
CA HIS A 353 9.47 -15.55 30.64
C HIS A 353 8.86 -16.46 29.57
N MET A 354 8.47 -15.93 28.41
CA MET A 354 7.95 -16.73 27.30
C MET A 354 9.00 -17.70 26.77
N LYS A 355 10.24 -17.25 26.63
CA LYS A 355 11.37 -18.12 26.24
C LYS A 355 11.58 -19.25 27.26
N ASP A 356 11.58 -18.94 28.55
CA ASP A 356 11.76 -19.92 29.63
C ASP A 356 10.60 -20.94 29.72
N THR A 357 9.41 -20.55 29.26
CA THR A 357 8.23 -21.44 29.17
C THR A 357 8.17 -22.25 27.87
N GLY A 358 9.16 -22.10 26.98
CA GLY A 358 9.35 -22.94 25.81
C GLY A 358 8.77 -22.37 24.50
N TYR A 359 8.30 -21.13 24.48
CA TYR A 359 7.88 -20.48 23.23
C TYR A 359 9.10 -20.23 22.34
N ASN A 360 8.93 -20.50 21.03
CA ASN A 360 9.97 -20.17 20.06
C ASN A 360 9.95 -18.67 19.68
N LYS A 361 11.02 -18.19 19.03
CA LYS A 361 11.16 -16.78 18.64
C LYS A 361 9.98 -16.26 17.83
N THR A 362 9.48 -17.07 16.89
CA THR A 362 8.37 -16.68 16.02
C THR A 362 7.08 -16.47 16.81
N GLU A 363 6.75 -17.39 17.72
CA GLU A 363 5.59 -17.26 18.61
C GLU A 363 5.73 -16.04 19.51
N ILE A 364 6.91 -15.83 20.08
CA ILE A 364 7.21 -14.66 20.92
C ILE A 364 7.00 -13.36 20.13
N LEU A 365 7.50 -13.27 18.90
CA LEU A 365 7.30 -12.09 18.06
C LEU A 365 5.83 -11.86 17.70
N ASN A 366 5.03 -12.91 17.49
CA ASN A 366 3.59 -12.75 17.30
C ASN A 366 2.93 -12.10 18.52
N HIS A 367 3.25 -12.57 19.73
CA HIS A 367 2.73 -12.00 20.98
C HIS A 367 3.23 -10.57 21.24
N VAL A 368 4.52 -10.31 21.03
CA VAL A 368 5.09 -8.96 21.20
C VAL A 368 4.44 -7.98 20.23
N MET A 369 4.31 -8.34 18.96
CA MET A 369 3.64 -7.47 17.98
C MET A 369 2.14 -7.32 18.24
N SER A 370 1.51 -8.32 18.87
CA SER A 370 0.14 -8.22 19.36
C SER A 370 -0.01 -7.07 20.36
N ILE A 371 0.81 -7.08 21.41
CA ILE A 371 0.82 -6.08 22.48
C ILE A 371 1.18 -4.69 21.94
N LEU A 372 2.15 -4.61 21.01
CA LEU A 372 2.68 -3.34 20.55
C LEU A 372 1.84 -2.68 19.47
N VAL A 373 1.18 -3.46 18.60
CA VAL A 373 0.63 -2.93 17.34
C VAL A 373 -0.79 -3.37 17.10
N THR A 374 -1.10 -4.67 17.22
CA THR A 374 -2.35 -5.16 16.65
C THR A 374 -3.50 -5.19 17.64
N GLU A 375 -3.29 -5.51 18.92
CA GLU A 375 -4.40 -5.50 19.88
C GLU A 375 -5.19 -4.19 19.86
N GLU A 376 -6.50 -4.28 20.11
CA GLU A 376 -7.43 -3.14 20.11
C GLU A 376 -6.90 -2.01 21.02
N ARG A 377 -6.41 -2.38 22.20
CA ARG A 377 -5.67 -1.51 23.11
C ARG A 377 -4.17 -1.85 23.11
N SER A 378 -3.49 -1.59 22.00
CA SER A 378 -2.04 -1.77 21.88
C SER A 378 -1.24 -0.54 22.30
N PHE A 379 0.08 -0.70 22.42
CA PHE A 379 1.00 0.43 22.62
C PHE A 379 0.81 1.51 21.53
N GLU A 380 0.71 1.11 20.26
CA GLU A 380 0.49 2.03 19.14
C GLU A 380 -0.84 2.79 19.28
N THR A 381 -1.96 2.12 19.58
CA THR A 381 -3.27 2.80 19.64
C THR A 381 -3.33 3.82 20.78
N VAL A 382 -2.82 3.46 21.95
CA VAL A 382 -2.74 4.37 23.11
C VAL A 382 -1.82 5.55 22.81
N LEU A 383 -0.65 5.30 22.22
CA LEU A 383 0.32 6.34 21.89
C LEU A 383 -0.20 7.31 20.81
N ARG A 384 -0.92 6.82 19.79
CA ARG A 384 -1.59 7.68 18.81
C ARG A 384 -2.67 8.54 19.45
N SER A 385 -3.48 7.96 20.34
CA SER A 385 -4.53 8.72 21.05
C SER A 385 -3.97 9.85 21.92
N TYR A 386 -2.71 9.72 22.34
CA TYR A 386 -1.96 10.73 23.08
C TYR A 386 -1.48 11.88 22.20
N VAL A 387 -0.82 11.58 21.08
CA VAL A 387 -0.17 12.61 20.23
C VAL A 387 -1.05 13.17 19.11
N GLY A 388 -2.15 12.49 18.78
CA GLY A 388 -3.04 12.82 17.67
C GLY A 388 -4.10 13.88 18.00
N LYS A 389 -4.21 14.33 19.26
CA LYS A 389 -5.25 15.29 19.68
C LYS A 389 -4.68 16.70 19.79
N ASP A 390 -5.40 17.68 19.23
CA ASP A 390 -5.25 19.07 19.65
C ASP A 390 -6.24 19.35 20.79
N ASN A 391 -5.69 19.60 21.98
CA ASN A 391 -6.46 19.87 23.19
C ASN A 391 -7.08 21.27 23.22
N LEU A 392 -6.73 22.15 22.27
CA LEU A 392 -6.99 23.59 22.42
C LEU A 392 -8.10 24.14 21.51
N PHE A 393 -8.26 23.69 20.26
CA PHE A 393 -9.16 24.40 19.32
C PHE A 393 -10.05 23.54 18.41
N THR A 394 -9.78 22.24 18.23
CA THR A 394 -10.67 21.39 17.42
C THR A 394 -11.62 20.59 18.30
N LYS A 395 -12.93 20.74 18.09
CA LYS A 395 -13.93 19.77 18.52
C LYS A 395 -13.53 18.40 17.95
N SER A 396 -12.88 17.53 18.75
CA SER A 396 -12.68 16.08 18.57
C SER A 396 -12.64 15.54 17.11
N GLN A 397 -12.00 16.23 16.17
CA GLN A 397 -11.89 15.74 14.80
C GLN A 397 -10.73 14.75 14.74
N PRO A 398 -10.88 13.62 14.03
CA PRO A 398 -9.77 12.70 13.84
C PRO A 398 -8.62 13.37 13.09
N SER A 399 -7.40 13.04 13.51
CA SER A 399 -6.15 13.50 12.91
C SER A 399 -5.72 12.59 11.77
N VAL A 400 -4.63 12.95 11.09
CA VAL A 400 -4.01 12.05 10.10
C VAL A 400 -3.49 10.75 10.69
N LEU A 401 -3.23 10.68 12.01
CA LEU A 401 -2.79 9.46 12.69
C LEU A 401 -3.93 8.45 12.91
N ASP A 402 -5.19 8.87 12.71
CA ASP A 402 -6.38 8.03 12.91
C ASP A 402 -6.79 7.26 11.64
N HIS A 403 -6.02 7.40 10.56
CA HIS A 403 -6.27 6.71 9.29
C HIS A 403 -4.98 6.08 8.77
N TYR A 404 -5.10 4.84 8.27
CA TYR A 404 -3.95 4.19 7.64
C TYR A 404 -3.51 4.89 6.34
N MET A 405 -4.41 5.59 5.63
CA MET A 405 -4.07 6.30 4.39
C MET A 405 -3.26 7.59 4.61
N THR A 406 -3.18 8.11 5.83
CA THR A 406 -2.57 9.42 6.09
C THR A 406 -1.52 9.41 7.19
N SER A 407 -1.40 8.30 7.93
CA SER A 407 -0.54 8.21 9.11
C SER A 407 0.92 8.59 8.84
N LEU A 408 1.45 8.27 7.66
CA LEU A 408 2.84 8.54 7.34
C LEU A 408 3.15 10.04 7.21
N ARG A 409 2.13 10.86 6.91
CA ARG A 409 2.29 12.28 6.63
C ARG A 409 2.78 13.07 7.84
N ASP A 410 2.39 12.67 9.05
CA ASP A 410 2.79 13.34 10.27
C ASP A 410 4.21 12.92 10.67
N PRO A 411 5.17 13.85 10.82
CA PRO A 411 6.53 13.50 11.22
C PRO A 411 6.61 12.68 12.51
N ILE A 412 5.68 12.88 13.46
CA ILE A 412 5.69 12.14 14.73
C ILE A 412 5.53 10.64 14.52
N PHE A 413 4.81 10.21 13.46
CA PHE A 413 4.63 8.79 13.15
C PHE A 413 5.96 8.05 13.08
N TRP A 414 6.98 8.66 12.47
CA TRP A 414 8.28 8.02 12.26
C TRP A 414 9.02 7.80 13.58
N THR A 415 8.92 8.76 14.51
CA THR A 415 9.42 8.62 15.88
C THR A 415 8.67 7.50 16.64
N LEU A 416 7.34 7.44 16.53
CA LEU A 416 6.55 6.37 17.18
C LEU A 416 6.90 4.99 16.61
N ASN A 417 7.04 4.89 15.28
CA ASN A 417 7.38 3.65 14.60
C ASN A 417 8.81 3.19 14.97
N GLN A 418 9.77 4.13 15.05
CA GLN A 418 11.12 3.85 15.55
C GLN A 418 11.08 3.34 17.00
N LYS A 419 10.29 3.96 17.89
CA LYS A 419 10.14 3.49 19.27
C LYS A 419 9.67 2.04 19.34
N ILE A 420 8.68 1.65 18.53
CA ILE A 420 8.20 0.27 18.46
C ILE A 420 9.31 -0.68 17.97
N VAL A 421 10.02 -0.31 16.90
CA VAL A 421 11.17 -1.09 16.38
C VAL A 421 12.21 -1.30 17.48
N ASP A 422 12.56 -0.26 18.22
CA ASP A 422 13.58 -0.33 19.28
C ASP A 422 13.13 -1.18 20.48
N LEU A 423 11.85 -1.14 20.84
CA LEU A 423 11.28 -2.03 21.86
C LEU A 423 11.41 -3.49 21.45
N VAL A 424 11.11 -3.82 20.19
CA VAL A 424 11.25 -5.18 19.67
C VAL A 424 12.71 -5.59 19.58
N ASP A 425 13.60 -4.74 19.07
CA ASP A 425 15.04 -5.00 19.00
C ASP A 425 15.65 -5.26 20.38
N ASN A 426 15.28 -4.44 21.37
CA ASN A 426 15.72 -4.63 22.76
C ASN A 426 15.22 -5.95 23.34
N ALA A 427 13.98 -6.33 23.03
CA ALA A 427 13.44 -7.63 23.42
C ALA A 427 14.16 -8.79 22.71
N LEU A 428 14.55 -8.61 21.44
CA LEU A 428 15.26 -9.62 20.65
C LEU A 428 16.70 -9.88 21.14
N LYS A 429 17.30 -8.98 21.94
CA LYS A 429 18.59 -9.21 22.62
C LYS A 429 18.56 -10.39 23.59
N MET A 430 17.37 -10.88 23.99
CA MET A 430 17.22 -12.06 24.83
C MET A 430 17.48 -13.38 24.07
N PHE A 431 17.55 -13.33 22.74
CA PHE A 431 17.85 -14.48 21.89
C PHE A 431 19.36 -14.55 21.59
N PRO A 432 19.94 -15.76 21.43
CA PRO A 432 21.30 -15.88 20.96
C PRO A 432 21.42 -15.28 19.55
N THR A 433 22.59 -14.72 19.25
CA THR A 433 22.93 -14.28 17.88
C THR A 433 23.08 -15.49 16.95
N TYR A 434 23.04 -15.26 15.64
CA TYR A 434 23.25 -16.33 14.68
C TYR A 434 24.64 -16.94 14.81
N THR A 435 24.68 -18.26 14.83
CA THR A 435 25.93 -19.03 14.79
C THR A 435 26.58 -18.92 13.41
N ARG A 436 27.88 -19.19 13.35
CA ARG A 436 28.61 -19.24 12.06
C ARG A 436 27.97 -20.23 11.09
N ASN A 437 27.47 -21.37 11.56
CA ASN A 437 26.84 -22.38 10.70
C ASN A 437 25.51 -21.91 10.09
N GLU A 438 24.78 -21.03 10.78
CA GLU A 438 23.54 -20.44 10.28
C GLU A 438 23.78 -19.32 9.27
N LEU A 439 24.97 -18.72 9.22
CA LEU A 439 25.31 -17.61 8.31
C LEU A 439 26.22 -18.04 7.15
N TYR A 440 27.15 -18.94 7.42
CA TYR A 440 28.16 -19.39 6.46
C TYR A 440 27.54 -20.31 5.41
N PHE A 441 27.88 -20.07 4.14
CA PHE A 441 27.55 -20.97 3.04
C PHE A 441 28.81 -21.73 2.59
N PRO A 442 29.01 -22.99 3.04
CA PRO A 442 30.21 -23.76 2.72
C PRO A 442 30.46 -23.88 1.21
N GLY A 443 31.67 -23.49 0.79
CA GLY A 443 32.10 -23.59 -0.60
C GLY A 443 31.52 -22.52 -1.53
N VAL A 444 30.89 -21.46 -1.01
CA VAL A 444 30.38 -20.33 -1.79
C VAL A 444 31.09 -19.05 -1.36
N GLU A 445 31.58 -18.30 -2.35
CA GLU A 445 32.28 -17.02 -2.15
C GLU A 445 31.76 -15.98 -3.14
N ILE A 446 31.41 -14.79 -2.66
CA ILE A 446 31.08 -13.65 -3.51
C ILE A 446 32.37 -12.91 -3.85
N LEU A 447 32.76 -12.96 -5.12
CA LEU A 447 34.02 -12.37 -5.60
C LEU A 447 33.91 -10.86 -5.80
N ASN A 448 32.77 -10.40 -6.31
CA ASN A 448 32.52 -8.98 -6.60
C ASN A 448 31.02 -8.74 -6.79
N VAL A 449 30.59 -7.51 -6.48
CA VAL A 449 29.26 -6.98 -6.84
C VAL A 449 29.47 -5.75 -7.68
N ASP A 450 28.90 -5.65 -8.87
CA ASP A 450 28.95 -4.43 -9.69
C ASP A 450 27.56 -3.81 -9.80
N VAL A 451 27.46 -2.54 -9.42
CA VAL A 451 26.23 -1.76 -9.55
C VAL A 451 26.48 -0.67 -10.58
N LYS A 452 25.63 -0.61 -11.61
CA LYS A 452 25.65 0.50 -12.57
C LYS A 452 25.17 1.80 -11.90
N LYS A 453 25.39 2.93 -12.56
CA LYS A 453 24.98 4.26 -12.09
C LYS A 453 23.51 4.25 -11.63
N MET A 454 23.31 4.40 -10.32
CA MET A 454 22.00 4.64 -9.72
C MET A 454 21.70 6.14 -9.81
N MET A 455 20.53 6.46 -10.37
CA MET A 455 20.13 7.83 -10.62
C MET A 455 18.68 8.03 -10.26
N THR A 456 18.42 8.94 -9.33
CA THR A 456 17.07 9.41 -9.02
C THR A 456 16.74 10.69 -9.77
N ASN A 457 15.45 10.96 -9.89
CA ASN A 457 14.88 12.19 -10.44
C ASN A 457 13.45 12.35 -9.93
N PHE A 458 12.88 13.53 -10.05
CA PHE A 458 11.42 13.69 -9.95
C PHE A 458 10.78 13.45 -11.32
N ASP A 459 9.69 12.70 -11.33
CA ASP A 459 8.81 12.53 -12.49
C ASP A 459 7.44 13.12 -12.16
N TYR A 460 6.91 13.91 -13.08
CA TYR A 460 5.59 14.50 -12.93
C TYR A 460 4.51 13.45 -13.20
N PHE A 461 3.66 13.20 -12.21
CA PHE A 461 2.62 12.17 -12.24
C PHE A 461 1.25 12.85 -12.17
N GLN A 462 0.29 12.40 -12.99
CA GLN A 462 -1.10 12.87 -12.98
C GLN A 462 -2.06 11.72 -12.69
N PHE A 463 -3.13 12.01 -11.96
CA PHE A 463 -4.24 11.08 -11.75
C PHE A 463 -5.58 11.80 -11.84
N ASP A 464 -6.64 11.05 -12.18
CA ASP A 464 -7.97 11.59 -12.46
C ASP A 464 -8.79 11.65 -11.16
N VAL A 465 -9.40 12.80 -10.87
CA VAL A 465 -10.27 13.00 -9.70
C VAL A 465 -11.70 13.38 -10.08
N THR A 466 -12.02 13.30 -11.38
CA THR A 466 -13.30 13.74 -11.94
C THR A 466 -14.47 13.04 -11.25
N ASP A 467 -14.43 11.71 -11.17
CA ASP A 467 -15.54 10.93 -10.63
C ASP A 467 -15.67 11.07 -9.11
N ALA A 468 -14.55 11.12 -8.38
CA ALA A 468 -14.55 11.19 -6.91
C ALA A 468 -14.97 12.56 -6.35
N LEU A 469 -14.83 13.64 -7.12
CA LEU A 469 -15.20 14.99 -6.71
C LEU A 469 -16.48 15.49 -7.39
N LYS A 470 -17.16 14.63 -8.15
CA LYS A 470 -18.41 14.92 -8.84
C LYS A 470 -19.55 15.00 -7.85
N THR A 471 -20.42 16.01 -7.97
CA THR A 471 -21.68 16.06 -7.21
C THR A 471 -22.86 15.66 -8.09
N ALA A 472 -23.98 15.23 -7.51
CA ALA A 472 -25.16 14.74 -8.26
C ALA A 472 -25.74 15.75 -9.28
N SER A 473 -25.50 17.06 -9.10
CA SER A 473 -25.94 18.13 -10.00
C SER A 473 -24.96 18.43 -11.15
N THR A 474 -23.77 17.83 -11.15
CA THR A 474 -22.70 18.15 -12.12
C THR A 474 -22.77 17.27 -13.36
N ASN A 475 -22.81 17.91 -14.52
CA ASN A 475 -22.70 17.26 -15.82
C ASN A 475 -21.60 17.93 -16.63
N THR A 476 -20.35 17.68 -16.23
CA THR A 476 -19.16 18.21 -16.91
C THR A 476 -18.67 17.22 -17.97
N ALA A 477 -18.32 17.76 -19.14
CA ALA A 477 -17.76 16.99 -20.26
C ALA A 477 -16.23 16.91 -20.24
N PHE A 478 -15.58 17.71 -19.39
CA PHE A 478 -14.13 17.77 -19.23
C PHE A 478 -13.67 16.98 -18.00
N GLN A 479 -12.41 16.58 -18.00
CA GLN A 479 -11.78 15.91 -16.84
C GLN A 479 -11.14 16.93 -15.91
N VAL A 480 -11.02 16.56 -14.64
CA VAL A 480 -10.16 17.26 -13.68
C VAL A 480 -9.14 16.27 -13.16
N LYS A 481 -7.86 16.62 -13.33
CA LYS A 481 -6.71 15.84 -12.92
C LYS A 481 -5.89 16.60 -11.90
N ILE A 482 -5.27 15.87 -11.00
CA ILE A 482 -4.27 16.41 -10.09
C ILE A 482 -2.91 15.90 -10.53
N GLY A 483 -1.92 16.79 -10.59
CA GLY A 483 -0.57 16.43 -10.92
C GLY A 483 0.43 16.81 -9.84
N GLN A 484 1.39 15.93 -9.59
CA GLN A 484 2.40 16.11 -8.53
C GLN A 484 3.75 15.56 -9.01
N PRO A 485 4.88 16.26 -8.78
CA PRO A 485 6.21 15.71 -8.99
C PRO A 485 6.50 14.66 -7.91
N ARG A 486 6.80 13.43 -8.30
CA ARG A 486 7.07 12.32 -7.38
C ARG A 486 8.48 11.78 -7.59
N LEU A 487 9.15 11.38 -6.50
CA LEU A 487 10.48 10.78 -6.58
C LEU A 487 10.41 9.49 -7.42
N ASN A 488 11.43 9.30 -8.25
CA ASN A 488 11.62 8.12 -9.07
C ASN A 488 13.11 7.85 -9.30
N HIS A 489 13.41 6.74 -9.97
CA HIS A 489 14.76 6.38 -10.40
C HIS A 489 14.78 5.83 -11.82
N LYS A 490 15.96 5.90 -12.46
CA LYS A 490 16.23 5.13 -13.66
C LYS A 490 16.44 3.65 -13.32
N PRO A 491 16.03 2.72 -14.20
CA PRO A 491 16.33 1.31 -14.00
C PRO A 491 17.83 1.09 -13.79
N PHE A 492 18.18 0.27 -12.79
CA PHE A 492 19.55 -0.07 -12.48
C PHE A 492 19.72 -1.59 -12.37
N VAL A 493 20.96 -2.05 -12.45
CA VAL A 493 21.29 -3.48 -12.45
C VAL A 493 22.37 -3.76 -11.42
N VAL A 494 22.14 -4.78 -10.60
CA VAL A 494 23.11 -5.34 -9.66
C VAL A 494 23.64 -6.65 -10.24
N LYS A 495 24.95 -6.73 -10.46
CA LYS A 495 25.63 -7.92 -10.97
C LYS A 495 26.45 -8.54 -9.85
N VAL A 496 26.19 -9.79 -9.49
CA VAL A 496 26.87 -10.52 -8.42
C VAL A 496 27.69 -11.64 -9.04
N ASN A 497 29.02 -11.60 -8.85
CA ASN A 497 29.93 -12.64 -9.31
C ASN A 497 30.24 -13.58 -8.13
N ILE A 498 29.91 -14.86 -8.28
CA ILE A 498 29.99 -15.86 -7.21
C ILE A 498 30.87 -17.02 -7.68
N SER A 499 31.85 -17.41 -6.88
CA SER A 499 32.56 -18.68 -7.00
C SER A 499 31.87 -19.74 -6.15
N SER A 500 31.60 -20.91 -6.71
CA SER A 500 31.02 -22.02 -5.95
C SER A 500 31.78 -23.32 -6.18
N LEU A 501 32.01 -24.06 -5.10
CA LEU A 501 32.58 -25.41 -5.10
C LEU A 501 31.49 -26.49 -5.09
N VAL A 502 30.21 -26.09 -5.02
CA VAL A 502 29.05 -26.98 -4.91
C VAL A 502 27.99 -26.64 -5.94
N THR A 503 27.10 -27.59 -6.22
CA THR A 503 25.88 -27.31 -6.98
C THR A 503 24.73 -27.28 -5.98
N GLN A 504 24.25 -26.09 -5.62
CA GLN A 504 23.25 -25.91 -4.58
C GLN A 504 22.39 -24.66 -4.84
N LYS A 505 21.15 -24.70 -4.37
CA LYS A 505 20.28 -23.53 -4.32
C LYS A 505 20.74 -22.55 -3.24
N GLY A 506 20.76 -21.26 -3.56
CA GLY A 506 21.05 -20.19 -2.61
C GLY A 506 19.91 -19.17 -2.58
N LEU A 507 19.72 -18.53 -1.42
CA LEU A 507 18.88 -17.34 -1.28
C LEU A 507 19.79 -16.11 -1.27
N VAL A 508 19.59 -15.21 -2.22
CA VAL A 508 20.32 -13.95 -2.32
C VAL A 508 19.49 -12.85 -1.68
N LYS A 509 20.07 -12.12 -0.71
CA LYS A 509 19.50 -10.89 -0.17
C LYS A 509 20.42 -9.71 -0.48
N ILE A 510 19.83 -8.63 -0.98
CA ILE A 510 20.53 -7.39 -1.33
C ILE A 510 20.00 -6.29 -0.42
N TYR A 511 20.90 -5.61 0.29
CA TYR A 511 20.55 -4.52 1.19
C TYR A 511 21.24 -3.22 0.78
N LEU A 512 20.58 -2.11 1.07
CA LEU A 512 21.09 -0.75 0.88
C LEU A 512 20.97 0.01 2.20
N GLY A 513 22.02 0.74 2.57
CA GLY A 513 22.02 1.56 3.77
C GLY A 513 23.09 2.66 3.73
N PRO A 514 23.08 3.57 4.72
CA PRO A 514 24.12 4.58 4.86
C PRO A 514 25.46 3.92 5.12
N LYS A 515 26.56 4.58 4.73
CA LYS A 515 27.91 4.12 5.06
C LYS A 515 28.13 4.15 6.57
N ILE A 516 28.45 3.01 7.17
CA ILE A 516 28.74 2.88 8.60
C ILE A 516 30.25 2.86 8.86
N ALA A 517 30.66 3.27 10.06
CA ALA A 517 32.05 3.14 10.48
C ALA A 517 32.34 1.67 10.87
N PRO A 518 33.60 1.20 10.75
CA PRO A 518 33.97 -0.13 11.21
C PRO A 518 33.62 -0.35 12.69
N GLY A 519 32.94 -1.45 12.98
CA GLY A 519 32.44 -1.85 14.29
C GLY A 519 31.00 -1.44 14.60
N ASP A 520 30.35 -0.60 13.77
CA ASP A 520 29.04 -0.02 14.09
C ASP A 520 27.84 -0.90 13.68
N LEU A 521 28.05 -2.01 12.96
CA LEU A 521 26.93 -2.81 12.41
C LEU A 521 25.89 -3.19 13.46
N ALA A 522 26.30 -3.63 14.65
CA ALA A 522 25.36 -4.04 15.70
C ALA A 522 24.39 -2.91 16.10
N LEU A 523 24.89 -1.67 16.17
CA LEU A 523 24.10 -0.49 16.50
C LEU A 523 23.29 0.02 15.31
N LYS A 524 23.83 -0.12 14.08
CA LYS A 524 23.29 0.49 12.86
C LYS A 524 22.61 -0.51 11.91
N LYS A 525 22.44 -1.79 12.30
CA LYS A 525 21.82 -2.83 11.46
C LYS A 525 20.41 -2.48 10.99
N ASN A 526 19.69 -1.64 11.74
CA ASN A 526 18.34 -1.20 11.39
C ASN A 526 18.30 -0.07 10.35
N LEU A 527 19.45 0.49 9.96
CA LEU A 527 19.55 1.49 8.89
C LEU A 527 19.60 0.86 7.49
N PHE A 528 19.67 -0.47 7.40
CA PHE A 528 19.73 -1.18 6.12
C PHE A 528 18.34 -1.64 5.68
N MET A 529 17.93 -1.17 4.51
CA MET A 529 16.74 -1.63 3.82
C MET A 529 17.08 -2.82 2.91
N LEU A 530 16.23 -3.84 2.92
CA LEU A 530 16.23 -4.94 1.97
C LEU A 530 15.70 -4.43 0.62
N LEU A 531 16.57 -4.40 -0.40
CA LEU A 531 16.18 -4.06 -1.77
C LEU A 531 15.54 -5.24 -2.49
N ASP A 532 16.07 -6.45 -2.31
CA ASP A 532 15.59 -7.63 -3.01
C ASP A 532 15.95 -8.93 -2.26
N ASN A 533 15.15 -9.96 -2.49
CA ASN A 533 15.33 -11.30 -1.96
C ASN A 533 14.85 -12.34 -2.97
N PHE A 534 15.75 -13.19 -3.48
CA PHE A 534 15.40 -14.16 -4.52
C PHE A 534 16.23 -15.45 -4.48
N GLU A 535 15.64 -16.53 -5.01
CA GLU A 535 16.32 -17.82 -5.17
C GLU A 535 17.30 -17.79 -6.35
N CYS A 536 18.46 -18.43 -6.20
CA CYS A 536 19.41 -18.68 -7.28
C CYS A 536 19.86 -20.16 -7.29
N ASN A 537 20.23 -20.68 -8.46
CA ASN A 537 20.82 -22.01 -8.60
C ASN A 537 22.32 -21.84 -8.88
N LEU A 538 23.17 -22.20 -7.93
CA LEU A 538 24.62 -22.13 -8.09
C LEU A 538 25.14 -23.43 -8.73
N LYS A 539 26.05 -23.28 -9.69
CA LYS A 539 26.82 -24.37 -10.31
C LYS A 539 28.26 -24.31 -9.84
N ILE A 540 28.97 -25.45 -9.88
CA ILE A 540 30.41 -25.48 -9.61
C ILE A 540 31.15 -24.56 -10.59
N GLY A 541 32.07 -23.75 -10.07
CA GLY A 541 32.83 -22.74 -10.79
C GLY A 541 32.25 -21.34 -10.63
N THR A 542 32.41 -20.52 -11.67
CA THR A 542 31.99 -19.12 -11.67
C THR A 542 30.53 -18.98 -12.09
N ASN A 543 29.76 -18.25 -11.28
CA ASN A 543 28.37 -17.90 -11.50
C ASN A 543 28.25 -16.38 -11.59
N VAL A 544 27.48 -15.89 -12.55
CA VAL A 544 27.23 -14.45 -12.74
C VAL A 544 25.73 -14.23 -12.68
N ILE A 545 25.27 -13.65 -11.58
CA ILE A 545 23.87 -13.28 -11.38
C ILE A 545 23.71 -11.82 -11.79
N THR A 546 22.72 -11.54 -12.63
CA THR A 546 22.38 -10.17 -13.04
C THR A 546 20.94 -9.93 -12.65
N ARG A 547 20.69 -8.88 -11.86
CA ARG A 547 19.37 -8.57 -11.32
C ARG A 547 19.00 -7.13 -11.65
N SER A 548 17.94 -6.93 -12.43
CA SER A 548 17.39 -5.61 -12.73
C SER A 548 16.52 -5.09 -11.59
N SER A 549 16.45 -3.78 -11.39
CA SER A 549 15.51 -3.15 -10.47
C SER A 549 14.04 -3.47 -10.81
N GLU A 550 13.75 -3.72 -12.08
CA GLU A 550 12.41 -4.13 -12.56
C GLU A 550 12.06 -5.58 -12.22
N GLU A 551 13.06 -6.41 -11.91
CA GLU A 551 12.87 -7.83 -11.55
C GLU A 551 12.80 -8.05 -10.03
N MET A 552 13.06 -7.00 -9.24
CA MET A 552 13.11 -7.08 -7.78
C MET A 552 11.74 -7.46 -7.21
N ALA A 553 11.73 -8.40 -6.27
CA ALA A 553 10.51 -8.95 -5.71
C ALA A 553 9.89 -8.04 -4.64
N ASN A 554 8.59 -8.22 -4.37
CA ASN A 554 7.83 -7.51 -3.32
C ASN A 554 7.74 -5.98 -3.51
N LEU A 555 7.91 -5.50 -4.74
CA LEU A 555 7.69 -4.11 -5.13
C LEU A 555 6.38 -3.97 -5.89
N SER A 556 5.76 -2.79 -5.79
CA SER A 556 4.57 -2.42 -6.56
C SER A 556 4.89 -1.40 -7.65
N ASN A 557 4.20 -1.54 -8.78
CA ASN A 557 4.11 -0.50 -9.79
C ASN A 557 3.07 0.55 -9.37
N ASP A 558 3.05 1.71 -10.05
CA ASP A 558 1.97 2.66 -9.84
C ASP A 558 0.63 2.04 -10.28
N PHE A 559 -0.44 2.42 -9.57
CA PHE A 559 -1.78 1.98 -9.90
C PHE A 559 -2.20 2.49 -11.28
N THR A 560 -2.90 1.63 -12.02
CA THR A 560 -3.56 2.06 -13.25
C THR A 560 -4.78 2.90 -12.88
N SER A 561 -4.90 4.08 -13.49
CA SER A 561 -6.07 4.95 -13.33
C SER A 561 -7.38 4.21 -13.65
N LEU A 562 -8.44 4.43 -12.86
CA LEU A 562 -9.77 3.84 -13.03
C LEU A 562 -10.32 4.02 -14.45
N LYS A 563 -10.07 5.18 -15.06
CA LYS A 563 -10.49 5.47 -16.42
C LYS A 563 -9.74 4.65 -17.47
N THR A 564 -8.40 4.61 -17.35
CA THR A 564 -7.56 3.79 -18.23
C THR A 564 -7.94 2.32 -18.08
N PHE A 565 -8.22 1.91 -16.85
CA PHE A 565 -8.63 0.57 -16.52
C PHE A 565 -9.98 0.22 -17.15
N ARG A 566 -11.01 1.07 -17.03
CA ARG A 566 -12.30 0.88 -17.71
C ARG A 566 -12.12 0.72 -19.21
N LYS A 567 -11.34 1.61 -19.84
CA LYS A 567 -11.05 1.51 -21.27
C LYS A 567 -10.39 0.17 -21.62
N ASN A 568 -9.42 -0.28 -20.85
CA ASN A 568 -8.75 -1.55 -21.09
C ASN A 568 -9.71 -2.74 -20.96
N VAL A 569 -10.69 -2.67 -20.06
CA VAL A 569 -11.73 -3.70 -19.89
C VAL A 569 -12.67 -3.72 -21.10
N GLU A 570 -13.12 -2.54 -21.55
CA GLU A 570 -13.95 -2.41 -22.75
C GLU A 570 -13.21 -2.92 -24.01
N ASP A 571 -11.98 -2.47 -24.22
CA ASP A 571 -11.15 -2.94 -25.34
C ASP A 571 -10.96 -4.46 -25.30
N ALA A 572 -10.78 -5.04 -24.10
CA ALA A 572 -10.64 -6.48 -23.93
C ALA A 572 -11.93 -7.27 -24.20
N GLU A 573 -13.09 -6.71 -23.86
CA GLU A 573 -14.40 -7.30 -24.16
C GLU A 573 -14.65 -7.37 -25.67
N PHE A 574 -14.23 -6.34 -26.42
CA PHE A 574 -14.32 -6.31 -27.88
C PHE A 574 -13.15 -7.02 -28.59
N GLY A 575 -12.21 -7.63 -27.85
CA GLY A 575 -11.05 -8.33 -28.40
C GLY A 575 -10.02 -7.40 -29.07
N LEU A 576 -10.06 -6.10 -28.78
CA LEU A 576 -9.13 -5.09 -29.30
C LEU A 576 -7.79 -5.10 -28.54
N ASN A 577 -7.83 -5.42 -27.24
CA ASN A 577 -6.66 -5.55 -26.37
C ASN A 577 -6.86 -6.72 -25.39
N SER A 578 -5.91 -6.92 -24.49
CA SER A 578 -6.05 -7.82 -23.34
C SER A 578 -5.84 -7.09 -22.03
N LEU A 579 -6.57 -7.48 -21.01
CA LEU A 579 -6.26 -7.04 -19.65
C LEU A 579 -5.01 -7.75 -19.12
N PRO A 580 -4.05 -7.02 -18.53
CA PRO A 580 -2.93 -7.65 -17.85
C PRO A 580 -3.46 -8.53 -16.71
N LEU A 581 -2.97 -9.77 -16.67
CA LEU A 581 -3.18 -10.68 -15.56
C LEU A 581 -2.06 -10.46 -14.54
N GLU A 582 -2.31 -9.57 -13.59
CA GLU A 582 -1.44 -9.39 -12.43
C GLU A 582 -2.20 -9.81 -11.17
N ASP A 583 -1.48 -10.44 -10.25
CA ASP A 583 -2.04 -10.78 -8.95
C ASP A 583 -2.29 -9.48 -8.20
N ILE A 584 -3.49 -9.33 -7.62
CA ILE A 584 -3.84 -8.14 -6.83
C ILE A 584 -2.85 -7.92 -5.68
N GLU A 585 -2.21 -8.98 -5.21
CA GLU A 585 -1.15 -8.92 -4.19
C GLU A 585 0.08 -8.14 -4.65
N SER A 586 0.38 -8.10 -5.95
CA SER A 586 1.51 -7.30 -6.49
C SER A 586 1.37 -5.80 -6.21
N LEU A 587 0.14 -5.31 -6.04
CA LEU A 587 -0.15 -3.91 -5.69
C LEU A 587 0.14 -3.59 -4.22
N THR A 588 0.39 -4.61 -3.38
CA THR A 588 0.65 -4.44 -1.94
C THR A 588 2.15 -4.30 -1.61
N GLY A 589 3.02 -4.48 -2.61
CA GLY A 589 4.47 -4.30 -2.48
C GLY A 589 4.88 -2.86 -2.20
N PHE A 590 6.11 -2.66 -1.73
CA PHE A 590 6.66 -1.32 -1.53
C PHE A 590 6.81 -0.58 -2.89
N PRO A 591 6.49 0.71 -3.01
CA PRO A 591 6.51 1.39 -4.31
C PRO A 591 7.90 1.35 -4.96
N SER A 592 7.99 0.75 -6.14
CA SER A 592 9.26 0.56 -6.87
C SER A 592 10.03 1.86 -7.07
N ARG A 593 9.34 2.92 -7.49
CA ARG A 593 9.90 4.28 -7.65
C ARG A 593 10.60 4.84 -6.41
N LEU A 594 10.24 4.37 -5.21
CA LEU A 594 10.78 4.84 -3.95
C LEU A 594 11.91 3.94 -3.42
N ILE A 595 12.35 2.88 -4.09
CA ILE A 595 13.38 1.97 -3.51
C ILE A 595 14.74 2.63 -3.26
N LEU A 596 15.04 3.73 -3.98
CA LEU A 596 16.26 4.52 -3.77
C LEU A 596 15.92 5.83 -3.05
N PRO A 597 16.76 6.28 -2.10
CA PRO A 597 16.62 7.62 -1.55
C PRO A 597 16.96 8.70 -2.59
N LYS A 598 16.51 9.93 -2.37
CA LYS A 598 16.91 11.07 -3.22
C LYS A 598 18.44 11.17 -3.24
N GLY A 599 19.05 11.17 -4.42
CA GLY A 599 20.50 11.28 -4.56
C GLY A 599 20.97 12.73 -4.40
N THR A 600 22.26 12.96 -4.63
CA THR A 600 22.81 14.32 -4.80
C THR A 600 23.40 14.47 -6.20
N PRO A 601 23.54 15.69 -6.75
CA PRO A 601 24.22 15.90 -8.03
C PRO A 601 25.64 15.32 -8.06
N GLU A 602 26.35 15.39 -6.94
CA GLU A 602 27.72 14.90 -6.76
C GLU A 602 27.78 13.38 -6.53
N GLY A 603 26.66 12.77 -6.13
CA GLY A 603 26.53 11.37 -5.75
C GLY A 603 26.46 11.19 -4.23
N LEU A 604 25.32 10.71 -3.73
CA LEU A 604 25.10 10.40 -2.34
C LEU A 604 25.84 9.10 -1.98
N PRO A 605 26.80 9.11 -1.04
CA PRO A 605 27.54 7.91 -0.65
C PRO A 605 26.68 6.98 0.21
N LEU A 606 26.48 5.76 -0.27
CA LEU A 606 25.80 4.69 0.45
C LEU A 606 26.63 3.41 0.33
N GLN A 607 26.17 2.34 0.96
CA GLN A 607 26.73 1.01 0.80
C GLN A 607 25.64 0.01 0.45
N ILE A 608 25.95 -0.85 -0.52
CA ILE A 608 25.18 -2.05 -0.80
C ILE A 608 25.90 -3.22 -0.13
N PHE A 609 25.16 -4.13 0.49
CA PHE A 609 25.74 -5.41 0.87
C PHE A 609 24.87 -6.56 0.37
N VAL A 610 25.54 -7.60 -0.12
CA VAL A 610 24.92 -8.79 -0.68
C VAL A 610 25.28 -9.97 0.18
N PHE A 611 24.26 -10.74 0.56
CA PHE A 611 24.35 -11.90 1.42
C PHE A 611 23.75 -13.11 0.69
N VAL A 612 24.48 -14.23 0.63
CA VAL A 612 23.98 -15.47 0.00
C VAL A 612 23.97 -16.59 1.03
N ALA A 613 22.80 -17.15 1.31
CA ALA A 613 22.63 -18.28 2.23
C ALA A 613 22.23 -19.58 1.50
N PRO A 614 22.55 -20.76 2.04
CA PRO A 614 22.05 -22.01 1.50
C PRO A 614 20.52 -22.06 1.60
N PHE A 615 19.84 -22.42 0.50
CA PHE A 615 18.38 -22.50 0.45
C PHE A 615 17.91 -23.89 0.08
N ILE A 616 17.04 -24.48 0.90
CA ILE A 616 16.41 -25.78 0.65
C ILE A 616 14.90 -25.54 0.64
N LYS A 617 14.25 -25.77 -0.50
CA LYS A 617 12.79 -25.65 -0.58
C LYS A 617 12.17 -26.89 0.06
N THR A 618 11.48 -26.74 1.18
CA THR A 618 10.75 -27.83 1.83
C THR A 618 9.51 -28.19 1.00
N THR A 619 9.58 -29.25 0.18
CA THR A 619 8.39 -29.98 -0.26
C THR A 619 7.97 -30.97 0.81
N ILE A 620 6.66 -31.26 0.94
CA ILE A 620 6.11 -32.27 1.87
C ILE A 620 6.79 -33.64 1.64
N SER A 621 7.16 -33.97 0.40
CA SER A 621 7.94 -35.18 0.05
C SER A 621 9.41 -35.14 0.47
N GLY A 622 9.97 -33.96 0.76
CA GLY A 622 11.37 -33.76 1.17
C GLY A 622 11.60 -33.92 2.68
N LEU A 623 10.54 -33.84 3.50
CA LEU A 623 10.60 -34.12 4.94
C LEU A 623 11.00 -35.58 5.26
N PHE A 624 10.85 -36.48 4.29
CA PHE A 624 11.23 -37.90 4.40
C PHE A 624 12.53 -38.24 3.69
N ALA A 625 13.19 -37.28 3.03
CA ALA A 625 14.42 -37.51 2.28
C ALA A 625 15.63 -36.95 3.02
N SER A 626 16.39 -37.86 3.64
CA SER A 626 17.72 -37.69 4.26
C SER A 626 17.74 -37.16 5.71
N PRO A 627 18.04 -38.03 6.71
CA PRO A 627 18.21 -37.64 8.13
C PRO A 627 19.41 -36.72 8.41
N ASN A 628 20.25 -36.42 7.41
CA ASN A 628 21.57 -35.79 7.58
C ASN A 628 21.67 -34.37 7.00
N VAL A 629 20.55 -33.73 6.63
CA VAL A 629 20.55 -32.35 6.14
C VAL A 629 19.97 -31.45 7.23
N GLU A 630 20.84 -30.78 7.99
CA GLU A 630 20.44 -29.73 8.92
C GLU A 630 19.79 -28.58 8.12
N PHE A 631 18.48 -28.42 8.28
CA PHE A 631 17.73 -27.35 7.62
C PHE A 631 17.91 -26.04 8.39
N ASN A 632 18.50 -25.03 7.74
CA ASN A 632 18.61 -23.70 8.32
C ASN A 632 17.25 -22.97 8.27
N SER A 633 16.48 -23.11 9.35
CA SER A 633 15.15 -22.48 9.47
C SER A 633 15.20 -20.96 9.65
N ALA A 634 16.37 -20.38 9.95
CA ALA A 634 16.55 -18.93 10.09
C ALA A 634 16.29 -18.19 8.76
N VAL A 635 16.63 -18.83 7.63
CA VAL A 635 16.45 -18.29 6.27
C VAL A 635 14.98 -17.96 5.95
N MET A 636 14.05 -18.61 6.67
CA MET A 636 12.61 -18.37 6.52
C MET A 636 12.13 -17.08 7.19
N SER A 637 12.95 -16.45 8.05
CA SER A 637 12.58 -15.17 8.66
C SER A 637 12.77 -14.02 7.64
N PRO A 638 11.78 -13.12 7.49
CA PRO A 638 11.91 -11.99 6.57
C PRO A 638 13.09 -11.08 6.95
N GLY A 639 13.38 -10.94 8.25
CA GLY A 639 14.45 -10.07 8.75
C GLY A 639 15.86 -10.67 8.75
N TYR A 640 16.02 -11.98 8.53
CA TYR A 640 17.32 -12.65 8.46
C TYR A 640 18.22 -12.04 7.38
N PRO A 641 19.52 -11.74 7.62
CA PRO A 641 20.28 -12.01 8.84
C PRO A 641 20.38 -10.82 9.82
N LEU A 642 19.62 -9.72 9.61
CA LEU A 642 19.75 -8.47 10.37
C LEU A 642 18.68 -8.28 11.46
N ASP A 643 17.82 -9.25 11.69
CA ASP A 643 16.78 -9.23 12.72
C ASP A 643 17.34 -9.42 14.14
N LEU A 644 18.36 -10.26 14.32
CA LEU A 644 19.05 -10.44 15.60
C LEU A 644 20.27 -9.52 15.74
N ASP A 645 20.83 -9.46 16.94
CA ASP A 645 22.11 -8.78 17.15
C ASP A 645 23.22 -9.48 16.36
N ILE A 646 24.05 -8.69 15.67
CA ILE A 646 25.06 -9.21 14.75
C ILE A 646 26.20 -8.20 14.58
N THR A 647 27.43 -8.69 14.76
CA THR A 647 28.65 -7.89 14.58
C THR A 647 29.20 -8.02 13.17
N GLU A 648 30.05 -7.08 12.76
CA GLU A 648 30.74 -7.13 11.45
C GLU A 648 31.56 -8.41 11.31
N SER A 649 32.31 -8.80 12.35
CA SER A 649 33.13 -10.02 12.33
C SER A 649 32.33 -11.32 12.16
N GLN A 650 31.04 -11.31 12.55
CA GLN A 650 30.16 -12.46 12.38
C GLN A 650 29.56 -12.54 10.97
N LEU A 651 29.33 -11.39 10.33
CA LEU A 651 28.63 -11.32 9.03
C LEU A 651 29.55 -10.97 7.87
N PHE A 652 30.23 -9.82 7.94
CA PHE A 652 30.99 -9.25 6.83
C PHE A 652 32.33 -9.95 6.57
N ASP A 653 32.85 -10.72 7.54
CA ASP A 653 34.05 -11.55 7.37
C ASP A 653 33.75 -12.90 6.68
N LEU A 654 32.47 -13.20 6.39
CA LEU A 654 32.08 -14.44 5.71
C LEU A 654 32.30 -14.30 4.18
N PRO A 655 32.80 -15.35 3.51
CA PRO A 655 33.06 -15.30 2.07
C PRO A 655 31.77 -15.19 1.24
N ASN A 656 30.63 -15.62 1.79
CA ASN A 656 29.32 -15.51 1.16
C ASN A 656 28.63 -14.15 1.41
N VAL A 657 29.41 -13.13 1.78
CA VAL A 657 28.98 -11.73 1.96
C VAL A 657 29.96 -10.79 1.29
N ILE A 658 29.45 -9.70 0.72
CA ILE A 658 30.28 -8.60 0.27
C ILE A 658 29.59 -7.27 0.54
N VAL A 659 30.36 -6.29 0.99
CA VAL A 659 29.92 -4.89 1.17
C VAL A 659 30.63 -4.04 0.12
N LYS A 660 29.91 -3.15 -0.56
CA LYS A 660 30.46 -2.26 -1.57
C LYS A 660 29.87 -0.86 -1.47
N ASP A 661 30.75 0.14 -1.50
CA ASP A 661 30.35 1.53 -1.60
C ASP A 661 29.68 1.80 -2.95
N VAL A 662 28.58 2.55 -2.92
CA VAL A 662 27.80 2.96 -4.10
C VAL A 662 27.46 4.45 -4.01
N LEU A 663 27.28 5.07 -5.18
CA LEU A 663 26.88 6.47 -5.29
C LEU A 663 25.51 6.55 -5.96
N ILE A 664 24.57 7.26 -5.33
CA ILE A 664 23.27 7.58 -5.94
C ILE A 664 23.29 9.04 -6.38
N THR A 665 23.30 9.24 -7.69
CA THR A 665 23.21 10.59 -8.26
C THR A 665 21.75 11.04 -8.35
N HIS A 666 21.51 12.34 -8.26
CA HIS A 666 20.21 12.92 -8.60
C HIS A 666 20.35 13.75 -9.86
N LYS A 667 19.51 13.47 -10.86
CA LYS A 667 19.42 14.33 -12.03
C LYS A 667 18.77 15.63 -11.56
N GLY A 668 19.56 16.69 -11.54
CA GLY A 668 19.12 18.01 -11.12
C GLY A 668 17.76 18.35 -11.72
N ASP A 669 16.93 18.92 -10.87
CA ASP A 669 15.59 19.32 -11.22
C ASP A 669 15.66 20.22 -12.46
N LYS A 670 15.19 19.72 -13.61
CA LYS A 670 14.60 20.60 -14.62
C LYS A 670 13.26 21.16 -14.12
N VAL A 671 13.06 21.24 -12.81
CA VAL A 671 12.12 22.13 -12.17
C VAL A 671 12.79 23.50 -12.10
N SER A 672 12.97 24.12 -13.28
CA SER A 672 12.54 25.51 -13.34
C SER A 672 11.13 25.49 -12.78
N ASN A 673 10.89 26.11 -11.63
CA ASN A 673 9.58 26.36 -11.03
C ASN A 673 8.44 25.72 -11.86
N PHE A 674 7.83 24.63 -11.40
CA PHE A 674 6.54 24.22 -11.96
C PHE A 674 5.53 25.33 -11.59
N GLY A 675 5.48 26.35 -12.45
CA GLY A 675 5.22 27.75 -12.10
C GLY A 675 6.14 28.65 -12.93
N GLY A 676 5.74 29.06 -14.14
CA GLY A 676 6.59 29.69 -15.18
C GLY A 676 7.73 30.63 -14.74
N THR A 677 8.74 30.69 -15.61
CA THR A 677 9.98 31.49 -15.52
C THR A 677 10.06 32.60 -14.48
N GLY A 678 11.03 32.44 -13.55
CA GLY A 678 11.81 33.56 -13.02
C GLY A 678 11.22 34.28 -11.81
N GLY A 679 11.80 33.99 -10.64
CA GLY A 679 11.68 34.82 -9.45
C GLY A 679 11.04 34.07 -8.28
N THR A 680 11.80 33.97 -7.19
CA THR A 680 11.29 33.67 -5.85
C THR A 680 10.21 34.67 -5.47
N LYS A 681 8.94 34.32 -5.71
CA LYS A 681 7.81 35.00 -5.09
C LYS A 681 7.20 34.07 -4.05
N LYS A 682 7.61 34.29 -2.79
CA LYS A 682 6.87 33.84 -1.62
C LYS A 682 5.43 34.35 -1.74
N TRP A 683 4.47 33.45 -1.63
CA TRP A 683 3.06 33.83 -1.52
C TRP A 683 2.85 34.73 -0.31
N GLN A 684 2.10 35.82 -0.48
CA GLN A 684 1.66 36.61 0.67
C GLN A 684 0.64 35.79 1.45
N THR A 685 1.00 35.48 2.69
CA THR A 685 0.13 34.90 3.72
C THR A 685 -0.98 35.89 4.09
N LYS A 686 -2.10 35.87 3.37
CA LYS A 686 -3.38 36.37 3.89
C LYS A 686 -4.52 35.50 3.36
N SER A 687 -4.88 34.50 4.18
CA SER A 687 -6.24 33.96 4.20
C SER A 687 -7.12 35.00 4.88
N ASP A 688 -7.84 35.81 4.10
CA ASP A 688 -8.94 36.62 4.60
C ASP A 688 -10.26 36.03 4.04
N TYR A 689 -10.62 34.81 4.47
CA TYR A 689 -12.03 34.39 4.47
C TYR A 689 -12.70 34.88 5.75
N ALA A 690 -12.78 36.19 5.91
CA ALA A 690 -13.72 36.82 6.82
C ALA A 690 -15.03 37.05 6.05
N ALA A 691 -16.14 36.56 6.62
CA ALA A 691 -17.48 36.75 6.09
C ALA A 691 -17.81 38.24 5.93
N ASN A 692 -17.59 38.79 4.73
CA ASN A 692 -17.94 40.17 4.42
C ASN A 692 -19.44 40.27 4.15
N ARG A 693 -20.16 40.89 5.10
CA ARG A 693 -21.50 41.43 4.87
C ARG A 693 -21.45 42.37 3.67
N LYS A 694 -22.33 42.13 2.70
CA LYS A 694 -22.53 42.99 1.52
C LYS A 694 -22.85 44.42 1.95
N GLU A 695 -22.00 45.39 1.57
CA GLU A 695 -22.43 46.78 1.47
C GLU A 695 -23.08 47.04 0.09
N PRO A 696 -24.11 47.91 0.00
CA PRO A 696 -24.80 48.15 -1.26
C PRO A 696 -23.94 48.98 -2.23
N PHE A 697 -23.96 48.57 -3.49
CA PHE A 697 -23.19 49.16 -4.59
C PHE A 697 -23.65 50.59 -4.94
N ASP A 698 -22.73 51.55 -4.91
CA ASP A 698 -22.94 52.94 -5.33
C ASP A 698 -22.79 53.08 -6.85
N TYR A 699 -23.88 53.41 -7.53
CA TYR A 699 -23.97 53.57 -8.99
C TYR A 699 -23.43 54.92 -9.52
N SER A 700 -22.71 55.71 -8.73
CA SER A 700 -22.35 57.09 -9.10
C SER A 700 -20.86 57.42 -9.06
N SER A 701 -20.01 56.74 -9.85
CA SER A 701 -18.72 57.33 -10.25
C SER A 701 -18.13 56.77 -11.55
N LYS A 702 -18.74 57.13 -12.68
CA LYS A 702 -18.01 57.21 -13.96
C LYS A 702 -17.21 58.52 -14.00
N LYS A 703 -15.94 58.45 -14.37
CA LYS A 703 -15.33 59.38 -15.36
C LYS A 703 -14.01 58.81 -15.88
N GLY A 704 -13.97 58.59 -17.19
CA GLY A 704 -12.80 58.05 -17.89
C GLY A 704 -11.71 59.09 -18.15
N GLN A 705 -10.55 58.59 -18.60
CA GLN A 705 -9.56 59.37 -19.32
C GLN A 705 -9.10 58.60 -20.56
N TYR A 706 -9.48 59.16 -21.71
CA TYR A 706 -8.88 58.92 -23.01
C TYR A 706 -7.65 59.82 -23.17
N GLY A 707 -6.58 59.32 -23.80
CA GLY A 707 -5.50 60.14 -24.39
C GLY A 707 -4.26 59.33 -24.82
N LYS A 708 -4.21 58.89 -26.10
CA LYS A 708 -3.30 59.32 -27.21
C LYS A 708 -1.95 58.55 -27.29
N LYS A 709 -1.76 57.66 -28.28
CA LYS A 709 -1.19 57.81 -29.67
C LYS A 709 0.33 57.50 -29.69
N GLU A 710 0.98 56.78 -30.62
CA GLU A 710 0.88 56.56 -32.09
C GLU A 710 1.65 55.26 -32.49
N GLY A 711 1.15 54.40 -33.41
CA GLY A 711 1.66 54.22 -34.80
C GLY A 711 2.65 53.02 -34.91
N ASN A 712 2.45 51.94 -35.67
CA ASN A 712 2.24 51.85 -37.12
C ASN A 712 1.64 50.47 -37.50
N PHE A 713 0.64 50.45 -38.39
CA PHE A 713 0.12 49.25 -39.05
C PHE A 713 0.66 49.20 -40.49
N ASP A 714 0.99 48.00 -40.97
CA ASP A 714 1.02 47.70 -42.40
C ASP A 714 0.31 46.36 -42.66
N TYR A 715 -0.63 46.40 -43.61
CA TYR A 715 -1.41 45.28 -44.12
C TYR A 715 -1.14 45.21 -45.63
N SER A 716 -0.63 44.08 -46.11
CA SER A 716 -0.82 43.71 -47.52
C SER A 716 -1.05 42.20 -47.68
N ALA A 717 -2.11 41.89 -48.43
CA ALA A 717 -2.68 40.56 -48.63
C ALA A 717 -2.44 40.07 -50.08
N LYS A 718 -2.33 38.75 -50.27
CA LYS A 718 -2.70 37.97 -51.49
C LYS A 718 -3.02 36.53 -51.02
N LYS A 719 -4.22 35.92 -51.09
CA LYS A 719 -5.32 35.76 -52.07
C LYS A 719 -5.11 34.57 -53.05
N GLY A 720 -5.99 33.56 -52.95
CA GLY A 720 -6.19 32.39 -53.84
C GLY A 720 -5.71 31.07 -53.23
N GLN A 721 -6.45 29.95 -53.14
CA GLN A 721 -7.60 29.45 -53.88
C GLN A 721 -8.45 28.49 -53.01
N TYR A 722 -9.78 28.52 -53.22
CA TYR A 722 -10.74 27.50 -52.80
C TYR A 722 -10.87 26.36 -53.83
N GLY A 723 -11.20 25.16 -53.35
CA GLY A 723 -11.91 24.07 -54.04
C GLY A 723 -11.06 22.82 -54.27
N LYS A 724 -11.46 21.59 -53.91
CA LYS A 724 -12.70 20.86 -54.26
C LYS A 724 -12.85 19.57 -53.43
N LYS A 725 -14.10 19.12 -53.31
CA LYS A 725 -14.59 17.83 -52.80
C LYS A 725 -15.02 16.99 -54.01
N ASN A 726 -14.75 15.68 -54.02
CA ASN A 726 -15.49 14.58 -54.68
C ASN A 726 -14.58 13.36 -54.93
N ASP A 727 -14.88 12.22 -54.30
CA ASP A 727 -15.34 10.98 -54.96
C ASP A 727 -15.11 9.75 -54.07
N TYR A 728 -16.23 9.10 -53.70
CA TYR A 728 -16.26 7.68 -53.28
C TYR A 728 -16.00 6.79 -54.50
N PRO A 729 -15.59 5.52 -54.29
CA PRO A 729 -16.54 4.48 -54.62
C PRO A 729 -16.63 3.34 -53.59
N SER A 730 -17.84 2.78 -53.54
CA SER A 730 -18.21 1.50 -52.92
C SER A 730 -17.91 0.32 -53.85
N THR A 731 -18.27 -0.89 -53.39
CA THR A 731 -18.31 -2.23 -54.04
C THR A 731 -17.07 -3.10 -53.79
N LYS A 732 -17.13 -4.42 -53.60
CA LYS A 732 -18.19 -5.45 -53.41
C LYS A 732 -17.48 -6.75 -52.95
N ASP A 733 -18.27 -7.69 -52.43
CA ASP A 733 -17.96 -9.12 -52.23
C ASP A 733 -17.03 -9.75 -53.28
N ASP A 734 -16.20 -10.70 -52.84
CA ASP A 734 -16.12 -12.00 -53.50
C ASP A 734 -15.64 -13.10 -52.52
N SER A 735 -16.32 -14.22 -52.62
CA SER A 735 -16.11 -15.49 -51.91
C SER A 735 -15.38 -16.48 -52.83
N LYS A 736 -14.53 -17.34 -52.25
CA LYS A 736 -14.16 -18.73 -52.64
C LYS A 736 -12.89 -19.14 -51.88
N ASP A 737 -12.95 -20.18 -51.05
CA ASP A 737 -12.60 -21.59 -51.37
C ASP A 737 -11.14 -21.72 -51.84
N THR A 738 -10.26 -22.60 -51.36
CA THR A 738 -10.19 -23.70 -50.38
C THR A 738 -8.68 -23.95 -50.19
N ASP A 739 -8.25 -24.52 -49.08
CA ASP A 739 -7.58 -25.83 -49.11
C ASP A 739 -7.05 -26.26 -47.74
N ILE A 740 -7.48 -27.48 -47.44
CA ILE A 740 -7.21 -28.30 -46.28
C ILE A 740 -5.88 -29.01 -46.51
N VAL A 741 -4.99 -28.99 -45.51
CA VAL A 741 -4.11 -30.14 -45.25
C VAL A 741 -4.21 -30.50 -43.78
N THR A 742 -5.00 -31.54 -43.54
CA THR A 742 -5.00 -32.38 -42.35
C THR A 742 -3.65 -33.05 -42.16
N ASN A 743 -3.14 -33.07 -40.92
CA ASN A 743 -2.62 -34.33 -40.40
C ASN A 743 -2.96 -34.48 -38.91
N THR A 744 -3.82 -35.45 -38.70
CA THR A 744 -4.31 -36.07 -37.48
C THR A 744 -3.20 -36.78 -36.71
N ASN A 745 -3.29 -36.77 -35.38
CA ASN A 745 -3.21 -37.98 -34.53
C ASN A 745 -3.61 -37.64 -33.08
N ASP A 746 -4.91 -37.72 -32.84
CA ASP A 746 -5.58 -38.62 -31.89
C ASP A 746 -5.10 -38.81 -30.42
N ASN A 747 -6.06 -38.48 -29.56
CA ASN A 747 -6.58 -39.20 -28.38
C ASN A 747 -5.97 -38.87 -26.99
N GLY A 748 -6.76 -38.47 -25.98
CA GLY A 748 -8.22 -38.48 -25.89
C GLY A 748 -8.84 -37.66 -24.76
N ASP A 749 -10.11 -37.35 -25.00
CA ASP A 749 -11.11 -36.60 -24.22
C ASP A 749 -11.50 -37.20 -22.88
N ILE A 750 -11.99 -36.35 -21.96
CA ILE A 750 -13.29 -36.56 -21.26
C ILE A 750 -14.02 -35.20 -21.03
N ASN A 751 -15.16 -35.05 -21.74
CA ASN A 751 -16.41 -34.33 -21.47
C ASN A 751 -16.44 -32.91 -20.85
N SER A 752 -16.78 -31.93 -21.71
CA SER A 752 -17.51 -30.71 -21.37
C SER A 752 -18.75 -30.60 -22.26
N ASP A 753 -19.93 -30.97 -21.76
CA ASP A 753 -21.22 -30.70 -22.43
C ASP A 753 -22.38 -30.92 -21.45
N VAL A 754 -22.65 -29.95 -20.56
CA VAL A 754 -24.00 -29.61 -20.06
C VAL A 754 -23.94 -28.14 -19.61
N ILE A 755 -25.06 -27.41 -19.79
CA ILE A 755 -25.33 -26.02 -19.36
C ILE A 755 -24.95 -24.94 -20.40
N ILE A 756 -25.49 -25.06 -21.63
CA ILE A 756 -25.98 -23.91 -22.39
C ILE A 756 -27.38 -24.27 -22.91
N LYS A 757 -28.37 -24.06 -22.06
CA LYS A 757 -29.79 -23.87 -22.38
C LYS A 757 -30.42 -23.32 -21.10
N ASP A 758 -31.31 -22.35 -21.25
CA ASP A 758 -32.09 -21.68 -20.19
C ASP A 758 -31.52 -20.35 -19.67
N LEU A 759 -31.38 -19.35 -20.55
CA LEU A 759 -31.41 -17.93 -20.14
C LEU A 759 -32.09 -16.99 -21.16
N ASN A 760 -32.86 -17.53 -22.11
CA ASN A 760 -33.66 -16.74 -23.06
C ASN A 760 -35.15 -17.05 -22.90
N GLU A 761 -35.74 -16.76 -21.74
CA GLU A 761 -37.18 -16.59 -21.61
C GLU A 761 -37.43 -15.87 -20.29
N TYR A 762 -37.79 -14.58 -20.35
CA TYR A 762 -38.73 -13.88 -19.46
C TYR A 762 -38.71 -12.39 -19.82
N ALA A 763 -39.27 -12.08 -20.99
CA ALA A 763 -39.85 -10.79 -21.29
C ALA A 763 -41.28 -11.07 -21.78
N GLY A 764 -42.26 -10.74 -20.95
CA GLY A 764 -43.67 -10.96 -21.27
C GLY A 764 -44.57 -10.67 -20.07
N GLU A 765 -45.13 -9.47 -20.05
CA GLU A 765 -46.25 -9.07 -19.21
C GLU A 765 -47.45 -10.02 -19.41
N ASN A 766 -48.20 -10.31 -18.33
CA ASN A 766 -49.66 -10.16 -18.36
C ASN A 766 -50.30 -10.29 -16.96
N VAL A 767 -51.36 -9.51 -16.84
CA VAL A 767 -52.25 -9.24 -15.70
C VAL A 767 -53.24 -10.41 -15.49
N ILE A 768 -53.78 -10.56 -14.26
CA ILE A 768 -55.21 -10.78 -13.90
C ILE A 768 -55.45 -11.79 -12.74
N ASP A 769 -56.08 -11.20 -11.70
CA ASP A 769 -57.12 -11.63 -10.74
C ASP A 769 -56.96 -12.60 -9.55
N ASP A 770 -57.75 -12.17 -8.57
CA ASP A 770 -58.05 -12.53 -7.20
C ASP A 770 -59.03 -13.72 -7.04
N LYS A 771 -59.12 -14.23 -5.80
CA LYS A 771 -60.13 -15.13 -5.19
C LYS A 771 -60.02 -16.65 -5.35
N THR A 772 -59.63 -17.33 -4.26
CA THR A 772 -60.42 -18.34 -3.50
C THR A 772 -59.62 -18.70 -2.22
N ILE A 773 -59.95 -18.34 -0.97
CA ILE A 773 -61.08 -18.65 -0.05
C ILE A 773 -61.26 -20.14 0.32
N ARG A 774 -60.81 -20.44 1.56
CA ARG A 774 -61.39 -21.26 2.67
C ARG A 774 -61.13 -22.77 2.81
N LYS A 775 -60.62 -23.05 4.03
CA LYS A 775 -61.03 -24.05 5.07
C LYS A 775 -60.93 -25.54 4.74
N VAL A 776 -60.23 -26.29 5.59
CA VAL A 776 -60.79 -27.31 6.50
C VAL A 776 -59.83 -27.47 7.71
N GLU A 777 -60.44 -27.76 8.86
CA GLU A 777 -59.96 -27.75 10.25
C GLU A 777 -60.09 -29.18 10.82
N LEU A 778 -59.48 -29.44 12.01
CA LEU A 778 -59.66 -30.58 12.95
C LEU A 778 -58.79 -31.84 12.67
N GLU A 779 -58.15 -32.52 13.62
CA GLU A 779 -58.38 -32.74 15.07
C GLU A 779 -57.08 -33.29 15.74
N LYS A 780 -56.66 -32.74 16.91
CA LYS A 780 -56.62 -33.35 18.28
C LYS A 780 -55.50 -34.37 18.60
N ASP A 781 -54.63 -34.04 19.57
CA ASP A 781 -54.70 -34.52 20.98
C ASP A 781 -53.41 -34.16 21.78
N ASN A 782 -53.63 -33.49 22.93
CA ASN A 782 -53.14 -33.73 24.31
C ASN A 782 -51.63 -33.99 24.56
N ASP A 783 -50.97 -33.53 25.63
CA ASP A 783 -51.34 -32.77 26.84
C ASP A 783 -50.03 -32.35 27.56
N ASP A 784 -50.20 -31.54 28.61
CA ASP A 784 -49.27 -31.15 29.70
C ASP A 784 -48.32 -29.97 29.42
N VAL A 785 -48.70 -28.71 29.67
CA VAL A 785 -49.04 -28.03 30.96
C VAL A 785 -47.85 -27.93 31.92
N PHE A 786 -47.26 -26.74 32.02
CA PHE A 786 -47.26 -25.93 33.26
C PHE A 786 -46.97 -24.44 32.95
N THR A 787 -48.06 -23.73 32.70
CA THR A 787 -48.33 -22.29 32.93
C THR A 787 -48.21 -21.96 34.44
N GLU A 788 -48.00 -20.76 34.98
CA GLU A 788 -47.92 -19.37 34.50
C GLU A 788 -47.72 -18.43 35.73
N LYS A 789 -46.98 -17.31 35.54
CA LYS A 789 -47.32 -15.89 35.90
C LYS A 789 -47.58 -15.48 37.38
N PRO A 790 -47.78 -14.18 37.75
CA PRO A 790 -47.81 -12.90 36.96
C PRO A 790 -46.93 -11.73 37.52
N VAL A 791 -46.41 -10.82 36.67
CA VAL A 791 -46.89 -9.45 36.28
C VAL A 791 -46.99 -8.39 37.40
N LYS A 792 -46.20 -7.29 37.32
CA LYS A 792 -46.66 -5.87 37.13
C LYS A 792 -45.52 -4.83 37.15
N GLN A 793 -45.77 -3.76 36.39
CA GLN A 793 -44.96 -2.56 36.05
C GLN A 793 -44.63 -1.64 37.23
N GLN A 794 -43.49 -0.91 37.16
CA GLN A 794 -43.45 0.57 37.28
C GLN A 794 -42.05 1.17 37.00
N GLU A 795 -42.08 2.47 36.66
CA GLU A 795 -41.05 3.38 36.12
C GLU A 795 -39.83 3.64 37.01
N GLY A 796 -38.71 4.09 36.41
CA GLY A 796 -37.63 4.77 37.13
C GLY A 796 -36.26 4.73 36.45
N SER A 797 -35.84 5.86 35.90
CA SER A 797 -34.52 6.23 35.37
C SER A 797 -33.31 5.94 36.26
N GLN A 798 -32.19 5.44 35.71
CA GLN A 798 -30.84 6.05 35.77
C GLN A 798 -29.76 5.14 35.17
N LEU A 799 -28.78 5.82 34.54
CA LEU A 799 -27.55 5.37 33.90
C LEU A 799 -26.71 4.40 34.75
N VAL A 800 -26.17 3.34 34.14
CA VAL A 800 -24.81 2.79 34.39
C VAL A 800 -24.36 2.03 33.13
N ASP A 801 -23.39 2.60 32.41
CA ASP A 801 -22.46 1.85 31.57
C ASP A 801 -21.48 1.12 32.50
N ASP A 802 -21.28 -0.18 32.29
CA ASP A 802 -20.03 -0.95 32.49
C ASP A 802 -20.37 -2.44 32.66
N ASP A 803 -19.85 -3.28 31.76
CA ASP A 803 -19.27 -4.61 32.02
C ASP A 803 -19.29 -5.53 30.79
N ILE A 804 -18.34 -5.33 29.87
CA ILE A 804 -17.86 -6.41 28.97
C ILE A 804 -16.30 -6.42 28.90
N SER A 805 -15.59 -5.77 29.84
CA SER A 805 -14.11 -5.67 29.85
C SER A 805 -13.40 -6.71 30.75
N ASP A 806 -14.08 -7.27 31.75
CA ASP A 806 -13.38 -7.90 32.89
C ASP A 806 -12.87 -9.32 32.69
N ASN A 807 -13.26 -10.01 31.61
CA ASN A 807 -12.88 -11.41 31.42
C ASN A 807 -11.48 -11.61 30.79
N TYR A 808 -10.86 -10.52 30.29
CA TYR A 808 -9.52 -10.57 29.69
C TYR A 808 -8.42 -10.08 30.66
N TYR A 809 -8.72 -9.06 31.48
CA TYR A 809 -7.83 -8.61 32.54
C TYR A 809 -7.58 -9.70 33.58
N ALA A 810 -8.57 -10.54 33.90
CA ALA A 810 -8.39 -11.67 34.81
C ALA A 810 -7.28 -12.64 34.34
N LYS A 811 -7.06 -12.81 33.03
CA LYS A 811 -5.99 -13.67 32.49
C LYS A 811 -4.62 -13.01 32.53
N LEU A 812 -4.51 -11.74 32.16
CA LEU A 812 -3.23 -11.02 32.20
C LEU A 812 -2.78 -10.76 33.65
N TYR A 813 -3.71 -10.37 34.53
CA TYR A 813 -3.46 -10.20 35.96
C TYR A 813 -3.18 -11.54 36.64
N SER A 814 -3.87 -12.63 36.30
CA SER A 814 -3.54 -13.99 36.76
C SER A 814 -2.11 -14.38 36.36
N PHE A 815 -1.70 -14.09 35.13
CA PHE A 815 -0.36 -14.38 34.63
C PHE A 815 0.72 -13.56 35.36
N LEU A 816 0.51 -12.25 35.51
CA LEU A 816 1.43 -11.33 36.20
C LEU A 816 1.50 -11.59 37.72
N THR A 817 0.39 -12.00 38.34
CA THR A 817 0.33 -12.32 39.78
C THR A 817 0.99 -13.68 40.08
N THR A 818 0.93 -14.63 39.14
CA THR A 818 1.59 -15.94 39.25
C THR A 818 3.12 -15.81 39.11
N ALA A 819 3.60 -14.90 38.27
CA ALA A 819 5.03 -14.55 38.19
C ALA A 819 5.54 -13.93 39.51
N LYS A 820 4.74 -13.08 40.16
CA LYS A 820 5.06 -12.47 41.47
C LYS A 820 5.08 -13.49 42.62
N LYS A 821 4.15 -14.47 42.64
CA LYS A 821 4.11 -15.53 43.66
C LYS A 821 5.28 -16.51 43.54
N THR A 822 5.72 -16.83 42.33
CA THR A 822 6.86 -17.73 42.11
C THR A 822 8.19 -17.10 42.54
N PHE A 823 8.33 -15.78 42.45
CA PHE A 823 9.50 -15.03 42.95
C PHE A 823 9.60 -15.02 44.49
N SER A 824 8.47 -15.06 45.20
CA SER A 824 8.48 -15.08 46.68
C SER A 824 8.79 -16.46 47.27
N ILE A 825 8.70 -17.54 46.48
CA ILE A 825 8.94 -18.93 46.93
C ILE A 825 10.40 -19.37 46.73
N ARG A 826 11.19 -18.68 45.89
CA ARG A 826 12.62 -18.98 45.67
C ARG A 826 13.61 -18.14 46.51
N LEU A 827 13.13 -17.34 47.45
CA LEU A 827 13.94 -16.63 48.45
C LEU A 827 13.90 -17.29 49.85
N HIS A 828 13.35 -18.51 49.96
CA HIS A 828 13.28 -19.29 51.20
C HIS A 828 13.69 -20.77 51.07
N TYR A 829 14.49 -21.11 50.05
CA TYR A 829 15.20 -22.39 49.96
C TYR A 829 16.65 -22.20 49.52
#